data_AF-A0A0D7PEQ8-F1
#
_entry.id   AF-A0A0D7PEQ8-F1
#
_cell.length_a   1.000
_cell.length_b   1.000
_cell.length_c   1.000
_cell.angle_alpha   90.00
_cell.angle_beta   90.00
_cell.angle_gamma   90.00
#
_symmetry.space_group_name_H-M   'P 1'
#
loop_
_entity.id
_entity.type
_entity.pdbx_description
1 polymer ?
#
loop_
_entity_poly.entity_id
_entity_poly.type
_entity_poly.pdbx_seq_one_letter_code
_entity_poly.pdbx_strand_id
1 'polypeptide(L)'
;MPALLLALVFEVASCRAEGLAPSWLHEGARTHVDGQSDDLVTGGLGAEAMLGSPPAYADPVHPTAAELRRAALFYKGSSGQGFGRLFGPNINAETGEVYSDGGKIAGAEILAFDDDGSGRQNVAMLLQIPVNLSVERRCLVAVPLAGSSGLFRDIVDFGFWGLRHRCAVVYTDKGHGNGFHLLEPDTVNLLDGRQVPASEAGKTAQFRADFDDAARRAFLAERPNRVAFKAAHSKQNPEKDWGEDVLHAIRFAFVELQGRDPAFTRENTIVIGTGSSNGGGAILYAAEKDTEHLIDGVVAREPQVQSRKDDRVVVARGSVERRGSGRTLLDYFSFGNLYQPCAVLAVRDIPLKERVPYAANRCQSLRDKALLTADTLEGQAKEALDRMHDYGWDPETDVGHAFGYFVAPDATATKYSNDHGRFDVRDRLCGYSYGAVDKDGRPIPVPEAQAAQNFAIAPGGAPAGAIDVINDDDPTGPRRSWLSMSRSTGRQDFNLDGAICIRDLVTGHSSSAQRVQAGIGEFLASGKLDGKPTIIVHGRNDDRVPVSFSSRPYVGLSSLMDGEKSQLSYIEVTNAEHFGTDLPGFDSRMVPLTLYHLRALDLMWAHLTNKSELPPSQVVRTTPRGGEPGKAPPLQMPNVPPISQHPSHSDVIKVERGRVAIPD
;
A
#
# COMPACT_ATOMS: atom_id res chain seq x y z
N MET A 1 31.94 -36.94 -36.37
CA MET A 1 32.47 -35.65 -35.89
C MET A 1 31.64 -34.56 -36.57
N PRO A 2 30.65 -33.97 -35.88
CA PRO A 2 29.74 -33.00 -36.48
C PRO A 2 30.26 -31.56 -36.34
N ALA A 3 29.85 -30.75 -37.30
CA ALA A 3 30.15 -29.33 -37.43
C ALA A 3 29.45 -28.48 -36.36
N LEU A 4 30.20 -27.53 -35.79
CA LEU A 4 29.69 -26.47 -34.91
C LEU A 4 28.96 -25.42 -35.77
N LEU A 5 27.65 -25.26 -35.57
CA LEU A 5 26.92 -24.06 -35.96
C LEU A 5 27.13 -22.99 -34.88
N LEU A 6 27.76 -21.87 -35.24
CA LEU A 6 27.71 -20.64 -34.45
C LEU A 6 26.32 -20.00 -34.64
N ALA A 7 25.55 -19.92 -33.57
CA ALA A 7 24.38 -19.04 -33.51
C ALA A 7 24.86 -17.61 -33.24
N LEU A 8 24.72 -16.72 -34.22
CA LEU A 8 24.84 -15.27 -34.00
C LEU A 8 23.61 -14.79 -33.23
N VAL A 9 23.82 -14.38 -31.98
CA VAL A 9 22.86 -13.57 -31.22
C VAL A 9 22.95 -12.14 -31.78
N PHE A 10 21.87 -11.65 -32.38
CA PHE A 10 21.74 -10.24 -32.70
C PHE A 10 21.41 -9.47 -31.42
N GLU A 11 22.43 -8.85 -30.81
CA GLU A 11 22.21 -7.71 -29.91
C GLU A 11 21.69 -6.55 -30.74
N VAL A 12 20.41 -6.22 -30.58
CA VAL A 12 19.88 -4.94 -31.05
C VAL A 12 20.30 -3.89 -30.03
N ALA A 13 21.48 -3.30 -30.24
CA ALA A 13 21.88 -2.10 -29.54
C ALA A 13 20.87 -0.99 -29.89
N SER A 14 20.16 -0.49 -28.87
CA SER A 14 19.29 0.67 -29.00
C SER A 14 20.16 1.91 -29.26
N CYS A 15 20.09 2.46 -30.48
CA CYS A 15 20.62 3.77 -30.78
C CYS A 15 19.72 4.82 -30.10
N ARG A 16 20.03 5.18 -28.84
CA ARG A 16 19.59 6.46 -28.28
C ARG A 16 20.66 7.51 -28.54
N ALA A 17 20.22 8.73 -28.87
CA ALA A 17 21.09 9.89 -28.78
C ALA A 17 21.44 10.11 -27.30
N GLU A 18 22.69 9.87 -26.94
CA GLU A 18 23.25 10.27 -25.64
C GLU A 18 23.00 11.78 -25.45
N GLY A 19 22.07 12.16 -24.56
CA GLY A 19 21.77 13.57 -24.28
C GLY A 19 20.34 13.95 -23.87
N LEU A 20 19.37 13.02 -23.87
CA LEU A 20 17.95 13.32 -23.55
C LEU A 20 17.44 12.76 -22.21
N ALA A 21 18.17 11.85 -21.56
CA ALA A 21 17.74 11.28 -20.28
C ALA A 21 18.00 12.29 -19.13
N PRO A 22 17.00 12.58 -18.27
CA PRO A 22 17.20 13.43 -17.11
C PRO A 22 18.30 12.89 -16.18
N SER A 23 19.06 13.76 -15.53
CA SER A 23 20.18 13.35 -14.67
C SER A 23 19.79 12.53 -13.44
N TRP A 24 18.51 12.58 -13.05
CA TRP A 24 17.97 11.81 -11.95
C TRP A 24 17.60 10.37 -12.35
N LEU A 25 17.50 10.08 -13.66
CA LEU A 25 17.07 8.78 -14.17
C LEU A 25 18.27 7.83 -14.35
N HIS A 26 18.27 6.72 -13.61
CA HIS A 26 19.27 5.66 -13.73
C HIS A 26 18.60 4.36 -14.17
N GLU A 27 18.73 4.01 -15.44
CA GLU A 27 18.12 2.80 -15.99
C GLU A 27 18.82 1.53 -15.52
N GLY A 28 18.01 0.50 -15.26
CA GLY A 28 18.42 -0.84 -14.87
C GLY A 28 18.15 -1.86 -15.98
N ALA A 29 17.79 -3.08 -15.57
CA ALA A 29 17.59 -4.18 -16.50
C ALA A 29 16.39 -3.96 -17.43
N ARG A 30 16.54 -4.43 -18.68
CA ARG A 30 15.47 -4.51 -19.68
C ARG A 30 15.16 -5.98 -19.95
N THR A 31 13.88 -6.35 -19.90
CA THR A 31 13.44 -7.74 -20.10
C THR A 31 12.35 -7.79 -21.16
N HIS A 32 12.39 -8.80 -22.02
CA HIS A 32 11.32 -9.08 -23.00
C HIS A 32 10.65 -10.40 -22.63
N VAL A 33 9.31 -10.44 -22.73
CA VAL A 33 8.48 -11.59 -22.38
C VAL A 33 7.59 -11.98 -23.55
N ASP A 34 7.42 -13.29 -23.76
CA ASP A 34 6.77 -13.88 -24.94
C ASP A 34 5.23 -13.95 -24.83
N GLY A 35 4.68 -13.74 -23.65
CA GLY A 35 3.25 -13.89 -23.35
C GLY A 35 2.79 -15.34 -23.24
N GLN A 36 3.71 -16.30 -23.15
CA GLN A 36 3.45 -17.73 -23.08
C GLN A 36 4.14 -18.36 -21.88
N SER A 37 5.47 -18.47 -21.94
CA SER A 37 6.32 -19.04 -20.89
C SER A 37 6.70 -18.00 -19.83
N ASP A 38 6.66 -16.72 -20.20
CA ASP A 38 6.74 -15.56 -19.33
C ASP A 38 5.81 -14.46 -19.86
N ASP A 39 5.32 -13.59 -18.99
CA ASP A 39 4.42 -12.50 -19.39
C ASP A 39 4.48 -11.33 -18.39
N LEU A 40 3.95 -10.17 -18.81
CA LEU A 40 3.97 -8.93 -18.03
C LEU A 40 3.10 -8.98 -16.76
N VAL A 41 2.06 -9.81 -16.74
CA VAL A 41 1.05 -9.82 -15.68
C VAL A 41 1.28 -10.95 -14.69
N THR A 42 1.52 -12.17 -15.18
CA THR A 42 1.52 -13.37 -14.33
C THR A 42 2.86 -14.09 -14.29
N GLY A 43 3.90 -13.57 -14.95
CA GLY A 43 5.22 -14.20 -15.02
C GLY A 43 5.20 -15.56 -15.74
N GLY A 44 4.22 -15.80 -16.62
CA GLY A 44 3.99 -17.07 -17.32
C GLY A 44 3.02 -18.04 -16.61
N LEU A 45 2.57 -17.72 -15.39
CA LEU A 45 1.75 -18.62 -14.56
C LEU A 45 0.29 -18.75 -15.06
N GLY A 46 -0.28 -17.65 -15.59
CA GLY A 46 -1.70 -17.51 -15.88
C GLY A 46 -2.53 -17.16 -14.64
N ALA A 47 -3.71 -16.57 -14.87
CA ALA A 47 -4.60 -16.11 -13.80
C ALA A 47 -5.12 -17.26 -12.93
N GLU A 48 -5.36 -18.45 -13.50
CA GLU A 48 -5.85 -19.60 -12.73
C GLU A 48 -4.84 -20.02 -11.64
N ALA A 49 -3.54 -19.93 -11.92
CA ALA A 49 -2.50 -20.29 -10.96
C ALA A 49 -2.50 -19.39 -9.70
N MET A 50 -3.06 -18.17 -9.81
CA MET A 50 -3.19 -17.22 -8.68
C MET A 50 -4.15 -17.70 -7.60
N LEU A 51 -4.99 -18.70 -7.90
CA LEU A 51 -5.87 -19.36 -6.93
C LEU A 51 -5.15 -20.44 -6.11
N GLY A 52 -3.93 -20.80 -6.50
CA GLY A 52 -3.14 -21.86 -5.90
C GLY A 52 -2.08 -21.38 -4.91
N SER A 53 -0.96 -22.08 -4.89
CA SER A 53 0.21 -21.74 -4.08
C SER A 53 1.17 -20.84 -4.84
N PRO A 54 1.95 -19.98 -4.14
CA PRO A 54 3.03 -19.22 -4.75
C PRO A 54 4.02 -20.12 -5.51
N PRO A 55 4.67 -19.61 -6.57
CA PRO A 55 5.69 -20.37 -7.29
C PRO A 55 6.87 -20.72 -6.39
N ALA A 56 7.44 -21.91 -6.60
CA ALA A 56 8.64 -22.36 -5.91
C ALA A 56 9.91 -21.89 -6.63
N TYR A 57 11.02 -21.87 -5.89
CA TYR A 57 12.38 -21.61 -6.40
C TYR A 57 13.10 -22.94 -6.65
N ALA A 58 13.92 -23.02 -7.70
CA ALA A 58 14.79 -24.17 -7.94
C ALA A 58 15.83 -24.34 -6.83
N ASP A 59 16.44 -23.23 -6.41
CA ASP A 59 17.25 -23.13 -5.19
C ASP A 59 16.68 -22.01 -4.29
N PRO A 60 16.01 -22.35 -3.17
CA PRO A 60 15.43 -21.37 -2.25
C PRO A 60 16.43 -20.40 -1.60
N VAL A 61 17.73 -20.71 -1.55
CA VAL A 61 18.76 -19.83 -0.99
C VAL A 61 19.51 -19.03 -2.06
N HIS A 62 19.38 -19.42 -3.34
CA HIS A 62 19.95 -18.69 -4.47
C HIS A 62 18.93 -18.53 -5.62
N PRO A 63 17.78 -17.88 -5.38
CA PRO A 63 16.79 -17.67 -6.43
C PRO A 63 17.35 -16.71 -7.48
N THR A 64 17.06 -17.02 -8.74
CA THR A 64 17.39 -16.14 -9.87
C THR A 64 16.50 -14.89 -9.86
N ALA A 65 16.95 -13.81 -10.51
CA ALA A 65 16.14 -12.60 -10.68
C ALA A 65 14.79 -12.90 -11.36
N ALA A 66 14.76 -13.83 -12.32
CA ALA A 66 13.53 -14.24 -13.00
C ALA A 66 12.55 -14.96 -12.06
N GLU A 67 13.04 -15.85 -11.19
CA GLU A 67 12.19 -16.51 -10.19
C GLU A 67 11.69 -15.53 -9.13
N LEU A 68 12.53 -14.59 -8.68
CA LEU A 68 12.13 -13.53 -7.74
C LEU A 68 11.06 -12.62 -8.35
N ARG A 69 11.22 -12.19 -9.60
CA ARG A 69 10.21 -11.43 -10.34
C ARG A 69 8.90 -12.20 -10.44
N ARG A 70 8.94 -13.47 -10.86
CA ARG A 70 7.74 -14.32 -10.99
C ARG A 70 7.04 -14.50 -9.64
N ALA A 71 7.79 -14.64 -8.55
CA ALA A 71 7.23 -14.72 -7.20
C ALA A 71 6.64 -13.38 -6.73
N ALA A 72 7.27 -12.24 -7.04
CA ALA A 72 6.77 -10.91 -6.69
C ALA A 72 5.47 -10.55 -7.43
N LEU A 73 5.27 -11.08 -8.65
CA LEU A 73 4.02 -10.98 -9.41
C LEU A 73 2.88 -11.83 -8.83
N PHE A 74 3.17 -12.83 -8.00
CA PHE A 74 2.14 -13.72 -7.49
C PHE A 74 1.21 -12.98 -6.53
N TYR A 75 -0.06 -12.89 -6.93
CA TYR A 75 -1.14 -12.38 -6.12
C TYR A 75 -2.08 -13.54 -5.77
N LYS A 76 -2.32 -13.78 -4.49
CA LYS A 76 -3.25 -14.84 -4.07
C LYS A 76 -4.69 -14.38 -4.28
N GLY A 77 -5.29 -14.77 -5.40
CA GLY A 77 -6.69 -14.48 -5.73
C GLY A 77 -7.68 -15.36 -4.95
N SER A 78 -8.93 -14.90 -4.86
CA SER A 78 -10.04 -15.67 -4.30
C SER A 78 -11.18 -15.80 -5.30
N SER A 79 -11.40 -17.02 -5.81
CA SER A 79 -12.52 -17.32 -6.71
C SER A 79 -13.87 -17.10 -6.03
N GLY A 80 -13.93 -17.32 -4.71
CA GLY A 80 -15.09 -17.01 -3.88
C GLY A 80 -15.44 -15.52 -3.92
N GLN A 81 -14.44 -14.63 -3.83
CA GLN A 81 -14.62 -13.19 -3.98
C GLN A 81 -14.80 -12.73 -5.44
N GLY A 82 -14.63 -13.63 -6.42
CA GLY A 82 -14.87 -13.35 -7.84
C GLY A 82 -13.63 -13.22 -8.71
N PHE A 83 -12.42 -13.41 -8.17
CA PHE A 83 -11.21 -13.43 -9.00
C PHE A 83 -11.26 -14.60 -10.01
N GLY A 84 -11.00 -14.32 -11.28
CA GLY A 84 -11.12 -15.27 -12.39
C GLY A 84 -12.56 -15.60 -12.79
N ARG A 85 -13.57 -14.89 -12.27
CA ARG A 85 -15.00 -15.05 -12.61
C ARG A 85 -15.72 -13.73 -12.90
N LEU A 86 -15.56 -12.76 -12.00
CA LEU A 86 -16.16 -11.42 -12.07
C LEU A 86 -15.13 -10.35 -12.44
N PHE A 87 -13.87 -10.58 -12.08
CA PHE A 87 -12.75 -9.72 -12.41
C PHE A 87 -11.45 -10.53 -12.44
N GLY A 88 -10.38 -9.91 -12.94
CA GLY A 88 -9.06 -10.49 -13.04
C GLY A 88 -8.50 -10.32 -14.44
N PRO A 89 -7.19 -10.57 -14.64
CA PRO A 89 -6.54 -10.32 -15.93
C PRO A 89 -7.07 -11.19 -17.06
N ASN A 90 -7.72 -12.30 -16.74
CA ASN A 90 -8.34 -13.22 -17.70
C ASN A 90 -9.83 -12.94 -17.95
N ILE A 91 -10.43 -11.90 -17.37
CA ILE A 91 -11.86 -11.58 -17.54
C ILE A 91 -12.03 -10.36 -18.42
N ASN A 92 -12.87 -10.47 -19.45
CA ASN A 92 -13.36 -9.34 -20.21
C ASN A 92 -14.41 -8.60 -19.37
N ALA A 93 -14.14 -7.36 -18.97
CA ALA A 93 -15.03 -6.58 -18.13
C ALA A 93 -16.38 -6.24 -18.81
N GLU A 94 -16.41 -6.14 -20.15
CA GLU A 94 -17.62 -5.79 -20.90
C GLU A 94 -18.54 -7.01 -21.11
N THR A 95 -17.97 -8.16 -21.47
CA THR A 95 -18.75 -9.37 -21.80
C THR A 95 -18.88 -10.35 -20.64
N GLY A 96 -17.99 -10.26 -19.64
CA GLY A 96 -17.85 -11.24 -18.56
C GLY A 96 -17.20 -12.56 -19.00
N GLU A 97 -16.76 -12.66 -20.26
CA GLU A 97 -16.14 -13.87 -20.79
C GLU A 97 -14.68 -14.00 -20.36
N VAL A 98 -14.20 -15.25 -20.29
CA VAL A 98 -12.79 -15.55 -19.99
C VAL A 98 -11.97 -15.47 -21.27
N TYR A 99 -10.89 -14.70 -21.26
CA TYR A 99 -9.92 -14.67 -22.36
C TYR A 99 -9.19 -16.01 -22.47
N SER A 100 -9.02 -16.49 -23.72
CA SER A 100 -8.31 -17.74 -24.01
C SER A 100 -6.81 -17.69 -23.73
N ASP A 101 -6.23 -16.50 -23.56
CA ASP A 101 -4.82 -16.29 -23.22
C ASP A 101 -4.50 -16.52 -21.73
N GLY A 102 -5.52 -16.82 -20.92
CA GLY A 102 -5.36 -17.10 -19.49
C GLY A 102 -4.87 -15.91 -18.66
N GLY A 103 -4.97 -14.67 -19.17
CA GLY A 103 -4.47 -13.48 -18.47
C GLY A 103 -3.10 -12.99 -18.92
N LYS A 104 -2.42 -13.69 -19.84
CA LYS A 104 -1.02 -13.45 -20.19
C LYS A 104 -0.87 -12.35 -21.24
N ILE A 105 0.14 -11.48 -21.06
CA ILE A 105 0.44 -10.37 -21.97
C ILE A 105 1.93 -10.32 -22.31
N ALA A 106 2.27 -10.40 -23.59
CA ALA A 106 3.64 -10.25 -24.10
C ALA A 106 4.09 -8.77 -24.13
N GLY A 107 5.39 -8.52 -24.02
CA GLY A 107 5.92 -7.16 -24.11
C GLY A 107 7.33 -7.00 -23.54
N ALA A 108 7.61 -5.79 -23.06
CA ALA A 108 8.90 -5.43 -22.48
C ALA A 108 8.74 -4.76 -21.11
N GLU A 109 9.76 -4.94 -20.27
CA GLU A 109 9.91 -4.32 -18.97
C GLU A 109 11.22 -3.55 -18.88
N ILE A 110 11.19 -2.38 -18.27
CA ILE A 110 12.35 -1.54 -18.03
C ILE A 110 12.34 -1.13 -16.56
N LEU A 111 13.34 -1.58 -15.81
CA LEU A 111 13.57 -1.16 -14.44
C LEU A 111 14.42 0.12 -14.42
N ALA A 112 14.19 1.01 -13.45
CA ALA A 112 14.99 2.20 -13.24
C ALA A 112 14.98 2.65 -11.77
N PHE A 113 15.95 3.48 -11.41
CA PHE A 113 15.90 4.32 -10.22
C PHE A 113 15.71 5.79 -10.59
N ASP A 114 14.96 6.50 -9.77
CA ASP A 114 15.06 7.94 -9.61
C ASP A 114 15.96 8.24 -8.39
N ASP A 115 17.12 8.86 -8.66
CA ASP A 115 18.13 9.18 -7.67
C ASP A 115 19.01 10.36 -8.14
N ASP A 116 19.39 11.24 -7.21
CA ASP A 116 20.28 12.39 -7.46
C ASP A 116 21.76 12.02 -7.80
N GLY A 117 22.06 10.73 -7.94
CA GLY A 117 23.39 10.18 -8.17
C GLY A 117 24.13 9.82 -6.88
N SER A 118 23.55 10.06 -5.70
CA SER A 118 24.12 9.66 -4.41
C SER A 118 23.94 8.18 -4.08
N GLY A 119 22.95 7.51 -4.69
CA GLY A 119 22.54 6.14 -4.38
C GLY A 119 21.81 6.02 -3.04
N ARG A 120 21.19 7.10 -2.55
CA ARG A 120 20.51 7.15 -1.25
C ARG A 120 18.99 7.26 -1.36
N GLN A 121 18.48 7.82 -2.44
CA GLN A 121 17.04 7.92 -2.69
C GLN A 121 16.56 6.62 -3.31
N ASN A 122 17.16 6.25 -4.44
CA ASN A 122 16.89 5.03 -5.21
C ASN A 122 15.40 4.67 -5.25
N VAL A 123 14.56 5.62 -5.66
CA VAL A 123 13.11 5.43 -5.85
C VAL A 123 12.95 4.45 -7.01
N ALA A 124 12.40 3.27 -6.75
CA ALA A 124 12.33 2.21 -7.73
C ALA A 124 11.17 2.44 -8.70
N MET A 125 11.44 2.32 -10.00
CA MET A 125 10.45 2.45 -11.07
C MET A 125 10.49 1.24 -12.01
N LEU A 126 9.32 0.90 -12.56
CA LEU A 126 9.15 -0.14 -13.57
C LEU A 126 8.24 0.38 -14.68
N LEU A 127 8.67 0.30 -15.93
CA LEU A 127 7.80 0.53 -17.08
C LEU A 127 7.51 -0.79 -17.79
N GLN A 128 6.23 -1.09 -17.97
CA GLN A 128 5.75 -2.21 -18.79
C GLN A 128 5.16 -1.67 -20.09
N ILE A 129 5.60 -2.25 -21.21
CA ILE A 129 5.15 -1.87 -22.56
C ILE A 129 4.63 -3.13 -23.27
N PRO A 130 3.31 -3.27 -23.50
CA PRO A 130 2.79 -4.46 -24.16
C PRO A 130 3.17 -4.45 -25.65
N VAL A 131 3.33 -5.65 -26.24
CA VAL A 131 3.71 -5.78 -27.67
C VAL A 131 2.68 -5.12 -28.59
N ASN A 132 1.42 -5.11 -28.18
CA ASN A 132 0.31 -4.52 -28.91
C ASN A 132 0.01 -3.07 -28.47
N LEU A 133 0.94 -2.34 -27.85
CA LEU A 133 0.78 -0.92 -27.48
C LEU A 133 0.05 -0.13 -28.58
N SER A 134 -0.98 0.62 -28.19
CA SER A 134 -1.81 1.40 -29.11
C SER A 134 -1.07 2.65 -29.60
N VAL A 135 -1.00 2.82 -30.93
CA VAL A 135 -0.46 4.03 -31.58
C VAL A 135 -1.55 4.97 -32.11
N GLU A 136 -2.79 4.49 -32.18
CA GLU A 136 -3.96 5.30 -32.56
C GLU A 136 -4.50 6.06 -31.35
N ARG A 137 -4.58 5.38 -30.21
CA ARG A 137 -4.98 5.93 -28.92
C ARG A 137 -3.84 5.69 -27.94
N ARG A 138 -2.87 6.60 -27.94
CA ARG A 138 -1.71 6.53 -27.05
C ARG A 138 -2.18 6.72 -25.61
N CYS A 139 -1.75 5.84 -24.73
CA CYS A 139 -2.09 5.93 -23.33
C CYS A 139 -0.99 5.38 -22.42
N LEU A 140 -0.93 5.96 -21.24
CA LEU A 140 -0.06 5.60 -20.13
C LEU A 140 -0.91 5.50 -18.86
N VAL A 141 -0.68 4.45 -18.08
CA VAL A 141 -1.24 4.32 -16.73
C VAL A 141 -0.09 4.43 -15.72
N ALA A 142 -0.22 5.34 -14.75
CA ALA A 142 0.75 5.52 -13.69
C ALA A 142 0.24 4.89 -12.39
N VAL A 143 1.03 3.99 -11.80
CA VAL A 143 0.66 3.16 -10.65
C VAL A 143 1.69 3.31 -9.52
N PRO A 144 1.55 4.33 -8.66
CA PRO A 144 2.20 4.28 -7.35
C PRO A 144 1.68 3.11 -6.54
N LEU A 145 2.60 2.36 -5.93
CA LEU A 145 2.29 1.08 -5.32
C LEU A 145 1.64 1.20 -3.95
N ALA A 146 0.79 0.25 -3.61
CA ALA A 146 0.15 0.16 -2.30
C ALA A 146 1.17 -0.05 -1.16
N GLY A 147 0.81 0.45 0.02
CA GLY A 147 1.63 0.31 1.22
C GLY A 147 3.06 0.87 1.06
N SER A 148 4.02 0.12 1.57
CA SER A 148 5.45 0.34 1.36
C SER A 148 6.04 -0.73 0.45
N SER A 149 5.20 -1.40 -0.35
CA SER A 149 5.59 -2.55 -1.16
C SER A 149 6.60 -2.20 -2.25
N GLY A 150 7.33 -3.21 -2.72
CA GLY A 150 8.20 -3.09 -3.89
C GLY A 150 7.43 -3.26 -5.19
N LEU A 151 8.15 -3.08 -6.30
CA LEU A 151 7.67 -3.28 -7.66
C LEU A 151 6.92 -4.61 -7.84
N PHE A 152 6.09 -4.69 -8.88
CA PHE A 152 5.29 -5.87 -9.27
C PHE A 152 4.01 -6.15 -8.47
N ARG A 153 3.85 -5.61 -7.25
CA ARG A 153 2.74 -5.96 -6.35
C ARG A 153 1.33 -5.74 -6.93
N ASP A 154 1.08 -4.57 -7.52
CA ASP A 154 -0.27 -4.15 -7.93
C ASP A 154 -0.60 -4.52 -9.39
N ILE A 155 0.29 -5.24 -10.07
CA ILE A 155 0.12 -5.61 -11.47
C ILE A 155 -1.09 -6.52 -11.66
N VAL A 156 -1.19 -7.62 -10.90
CA VAL A 156 -2.31 -8.56 -11.00
C VAL A 156 -3.60 -8.02 -10.37
N ASP A 157 -3.50 -7.13 -9.37
CA ASP A 157 -4.67 -6.54 -8.72
C ASP A 157 -5.40 -5.58 -9.68
N PHE A 158 -4.68 -4.62 -10.29
CA PHE A 158 -5.29 -3.67 -11.22
C PHE A 158 -4.36 -3.09 -12.29
N GLY A 159 -3.04 -3.18 -12.17
CA GLY A 159 -2.11 -2.66 -13.19
C GLY A 159 -2.30 -3.31 -14.58
N PHE A 160 -2.72 -4.57 -14.61
CA PHE A 160 -3.06 -5.29 -15.85
C PHE A 160 -4.15 -4.60 -16.67
N TRP A 161 -5.01 -3.79 -16.03
CA TRP A 161 -6.08 -3.06 -16.72
C TRP A 161 -5.49 -2.18 -17.83
N GLY A 162 -4.42 -1.43 -17.54
CA GLY A 162 -3.76 -0.60 -18.54
C GLY A 162 -3.21 -1.41 -19.72
N LEU A 163 -2.59 -2.56 -19.43
CA LEU A 163 -2.07 -3.47 -20.45
C LEU A 163 -3.18 -4.06 -21.33
N ARG A 164 -4.34 -4.40 -20.75
CA ARG A 164 -5.53 -4.86 -21.48
C ARG A 164 -6.14 -3.76 -22.36
N HIS A 165 -6.00 -2.51 -21.96
CA HIS A 165 -6.34 -1.33 -22.77
C HIS A 165 -5.25 -0.94 -23.77
N ARG A 166 -4.21 -1.77 -23.95
CA ARG A 166 -3.08 -1.53 -24.85
C ARG A 166 -2.32 -0.25 -24.51
N CYS A 167 -2.29 0.13 -23.23
CA CYS A 167 -1.50 1.22 -22.69
C CYS A 167 -0.15 0.72 -22.18
N ALA A 168 0.84 1.61 -22.15
CA ALA A 168 2.00 1.38 -21.30
C ALA A 168 1.60 1.59 -19.83
N VAL A 169 2.27 0.92 -18.90
CA VAL A 169 2.01 1.08 -17.46
C VAL A 169 3.32 1.31 -16.74
N VAL A 170 3.41 2.41 -15.99
CA VAL A 170 4.57 2.73 -15.17
C VAL A 170 4.23 2.61 -13.69
N TYR A 171 5.11 1.99 -12.93
CA TYR A 171 4.97 1.75 -11.50
C TYR A 171 6.08 2.45 -10.73
N THR A 172 5.81 2.87 -9.49
CA THR A 172 6.81 3.42 -8.58
C THR A 172 6.58 2.98 -7.14
N ASP A 173 7.67 2.70 -6.42
CA ASP A 173 7.65 2.38 -4.99
C ASP A 173 7.50 3.62 -4.08
N LYS A 174 7.47 4.81 -4.68
CA LYS A 174 7.25 6.09 -3.98
C LYS A 174 8.35 6.36 -2.94
N GLY A 175 9.56 5.84 -3.16
CA GLY A 175 10.70 5.96 -2.26
C GLY A 175 10.60 5.12 -0.98
N HIS A 176 9.52 4.35 -0.78
CA HIS A 176 9.41 3.45 0.36
C HIS A 176 10.03 2.09 0.06
N GLY A 177 9.50 1.36 -0.92
CA GLY A 177 10.04 0.09 -1.40
C GLY A 177 10.27 -1.02 -0.37
N ASN A 178 10.68 -2.18 -0.88
CA ASN A 178 11.01 -3.38 -0.11
C ASN A 178 12.52 -3.59 0.06
N GLY A 179 13.32 -2.52 0.06
CA GLY A 179 14.77 -2.61 0.24
C GLY A 179 15.14 -2.95 1.68
N PHE A 180 15.71 -4.16 1.91
CA PHE A 180 16.27 -4.57 3.20
C PHE A 180 17.79 -4.42 3.21
N HIS A 181 18.33 -4.10 4.39
CA HIS A 181 19.74 -4.23 4.72
C HIS A 181 19.85 -5.17 5.92
N LEU A 182 20.36 -6.38 5.68
CA LEU A 182 20.64 -7.37 6.71
C LEU A 182 22.01 -7.03 7.31
N LEU A 183 22.02 -6.43 8.51
CA LEU A 183 23.20 -5.74 9.02
C LEU A 183 24.35 -6.69 9.37
N GLU A 184 24.02 -7.89 9.85
CA GLU A 184 25.02 -8.87 10.27
C GLU A 184 25.77 -9.53 9.11
N PRO A 185 25.08 -10.08 8.08
CA PRO A 185 25.77 -10.53 6.86
C PRO A 185 26.19 -9.36 5.94
N ASP A 186 25.77 -8.12 6.24
CA ASP A 186 26.02 -6.91 5.43
C ASP A 186 25.56 -7.07 3.98
N THR A 187 24.32 -7.54 3.79
CA THR A 187 23.72 -7.77 2.48
C THR A 187 22.49 -6.90 2.24
N VAL A 188 22.29 -6.52 0.97
CA VAL A 188 21.21 -5.65 0.50
C VAL A 188 20.53 -6.22 -0.74
N ASN A 189 19.32 -5.78 -1.03
CA ASN A 189 18.63 -6.11 -2.28
C ASN A 189 19.02 -5.15 -3.41
N LEU A 190 19.22 -5.70 -4.61
CA LEU A 190 19.28 -4.96 -5.88
C LEU A 190 17.88 -4.71 -6.44
N LEU A 191 17.77 -3.87 -7.48
CA LEU A 191 16.49 -3.53 -8.12
C LEU A 191 15.75 -4.76 -8.70
N ASP A 192 16.49 -5.77 -9.15
CA ASP A 192 15.95 -7.05 -9.65
C ASP A 192 15.68 -8.09 -8.54
N GLY A 193 15.84 -7.68 -7.29
CA GLY A 193 15.52 -8.45 -6.09
C GLY A 193 16.67 -9.29 -5.53
N ARG A 194 17.73 -9.55 -6.31
CA ARG A 194 18.86 -10.38 -5.84
C ARG A 194 19.49 -9.76 -4.59
N GLN A 195 19.86 -10.63 -3.65
CA GLN A 195 20.60 -10.24 -2.47
C GLN A 195 22.11 -10.33 -2.76
N VAL A 196 22.84 -9.26 -2.47
CA VAL A 196 24.30 -9.18 -2.65
C VAL A 196 24.96 -8.48 -1.46
N PRO A 197 26.28 -8.62 -1.25
CA PRO A 197 27.01 -7.82 -0.27
C PRO A 197 26.82 -6.30 -0.50
N ALA A 198 26.65 -5.54 0.58
CA ALA A 198 26.41 -4.09 0.53
C ALA A 198 27.56 -3.31 -0.12
N SER A 199 28.78 -3.84 -0.04
CA SER A 199 29.96 -3.31 -0.72
C SER A 199 29.93 -3.52 -2.23
N GLU A 200 29.35 -4.63 -2.72
CA GLU A 200 29.20 -4.93 -4.14
C GLU A 200 28.08 -4.11 -4.78
N ALA A 201 26.94 -3.96 -4.08
CA ALA A 201 25.82 -3.17 -4.59
C ALA A 201 26.19 -1.69 -4.80
N GLY A 202 27.00 -1.10 -3.90
CA GLY A 202 27.36 0.31 -3.99
C GLY A 202 26.12 1.21 -4.10
N LYS A 203 26.04 1.99 -5.19
CA LYS A 203 24.91 2.91 -5.45
C LYS A 203 23.65 2.24 -6.00
N THR A 204 23.71 0.96 -6.40
CA THR A 204 22.56 0.24 -6.97
C THR A 204 21.76 -0.54 -5.92
N ALA A 205 22.18 -0.48 -4.64
CA ALA A 205 21.41 -1.01 -3.53
C ALA A 205 20.07 -0.30 -3.45
N GLN A 206 18.95 -1.03 -3.43
CA GLN A 206 17.64 -0.40 -3.21
C GLN A 206 17.62 0.42 -1.91
N PHE A 207 18.32 -0.08 -0.89
CA PHE A 207 18.55 0.62 0.36
C PHE A 207 19.76 0.07 1.08
N ARG A 208 20.55 0.98 1.66
CA ARG A 208 21.60 0.69 2.62
C ARG A 208 21.46 1.63 3.81
N ALA A 209 21.28 1.06 5.00
CA ALA A 209 21.31 1.85 6.24
C ALA A 209 22.63 2.60 6.41
N ASP A 210 22.55 3.81 6.95
CA ASP A 210 23.65 4.77 7.12
C ASP A 210 24.62 4.34 8.24
N PHE A 211 25.43 3.33 7.93
CA PHE A 211 26.47 2.75 8.77
C PHE A 211 27.81 2.71 8.03
N ASP A 212 28.87 3.08 8.74
CA ASP A 212 30.20 2.55 8.47
C ASP A 212 30.39 1.18 9.16
N ASP A 213 31.41 0.43 8.73
CA ASP A 213 31.65 -0.94 9.22
C ASP A 213 31.98 -1.00 10.72
N ALA A 214 32.60 0.04 11.29
CA ALA A 214 32.94 0.07 12.70
C ALA A 214 31.68 0.28 13.55
N ALA A 215 30.84 1.24 13.16
CA ALA A 215 29.55 1.53 13.79
C ALA A 215 28.59 0.33 13.66
N ARG A 216 28.56 -0.34 12.50
CA ARG A 216 27.74 -1.55 12.28
C ARG A 216 28.13 -2.66 13.25
N ARG A 217 29.43 -2.97 13.34
CA ARG A 217 29.93 -4.01 14.26
C ARG A 217 29.70 -3.66 15.73
N ALA A 218 29.91 -2.40 16.13
CA ALA A 218 29.64 -1.95 17.49
C ALA A 218 28.15 -2.10 17.84
N PHE A 219 27.26 -1.69 16.93
CA PHE A 219 25.82 -1.85 17.12
C PHE A 219 25.42 -3.33 17.25
N LEU A 220 25.92 -4.20 16.38
CA LEU A 220 25.60 -5.63 16.42
C LEU A 220 26.19 -6.37 17.62
N ALA A 221 27.30 -5.91 18.18
CA ALA A 221 27.84 -6.46 19.43
C ALA A 221 26.86 -6.26 20.60
N GLU A 222 26.10 -5.18 20.60
CA GLU A 222 25.08 -4.89 21.61
C GLU A 222 23.68 -5.41 21.21
N ARG A 223 23.40 -5.46 19.91
CA ARG A 223 22.09 -5.79 19.32
C ARG A 223 22.27 -6.74 18.13
N PRO A 224 22.59 -8.02 18.39
CA PRO A 224 22.75 -9.00 17.32
C PRO A 224 21.44 -9.22 16.54
N ASN A 225 21.53 -9.78 15.34
CA ASN A 225 20.36 -10.20 14.54
C ASN A 225 19.41 -9.05 14.13
N ARG A 226 19.88 -7.81 14.08
CA ARG A 226 19.07 -6.66 13.68
C ARG A 226 19.10 -6.43 12.17
N VAL A 227 17.96 -6.01 11.65
CA VAL A 227 17.77 -5.65 10.25
C VAL A 227 17.32 -4.21 10.12
N ALA A 228 17.64 -3.61 8.99
CA ALA A 228 17.10 -2.33 8.58
C ALA A 228 16.33 -2.50 7.28
N PHE A 229 15.36 -1.63 7.05
CA PHE A 229 14.65 -1.54 5.77
C PHE A 229 14.30 -0.10 5.45
N LYS A 230 14.21 0.18 4.15
CA LYS A 230 14.12 1.52 3.56
C LYS A 230 13.01 2.35 4.17
N ALA A 231 11.79 1.81 4.20
CA ALA A 231 10.62 2.55 4.64
C ALA A 231 10.63 3.02 6.11
N ALA A 232 11.51 2.47 6.96
CA ALA A 232 11.70 2.97 8.32
C ALA A 232 13.00 3.77 8.49
N HIS A 233 14.07 3.44 7.75
CA HIS A 233 15.43 3.90 8.08
C HIS A 233 16.16 4.62 6.94
N SER A 234 15.46 4.99 5.86
CA SER A 234 16.03 5.81 4.78
C SER A 234 16.40 7.24 5.24
N LYS A 235 15.77 7.72 6.32
CA LYS A 235 15.84 9.10 6.82
C LYS A 235 15.34 10.14 5.81
N GLN A 236 14.58 9.73 4.79
CA GLN A 236 14.13 10.62 3.73
C GLN A 236 12.74 11.23 3.99
N ASN A 237 11.88 10.58 4.79
CA ASN A 237 10.44 10.86 4.85
C ASN A 237 9.78 10.81 3.46
N PRO A 238 9.79 9.68 2.73
CA PRO A 238 9.33 9.59 1.35
C PRO A 238 7.92 10.14 1.08
N GLU A 239 7.02 10.14 2.08
CA GLU A 239 5.67 10.73 1.92
C GLU A 239 5.68 12.20 1.43
N LYS A 240 6.71 12.98 1.80
CA LYS A 240 6.85 14.37 1.32
C LYS A 240 7.06 14.47 -0.20
N ASP A 241 7.66 13.44 -0.79
CA ASP A 241 8.07 13.40 -2.19
C ASP A 241 7.16 12.52 -3.05
N TRP A 242 6.26 11.71 -2.46
CA TRP A 242 5.36 10.80 -3.20
C TRP A 242 4.73 11.39 -4.47
N GLY A 243 4.22 12.63 -4.39
CA GLY A 243 3.64 13.29 -5.56
C GLY A 243 4.66 13.57 -6.67
N GLU A 244 5.88 13.99 -6.32
CA GLU A 244 6.96 14.22 -7.29
C GLU A 244 7.50 12.90 -7.86
N ASP A 245 7.68 11.88 -7.01
CA ASP A 245 8.15 10.56 -7.42
C ASP A 245 7.23 9.93 -8.48
N VAL A 246 5.91 10.15 -8.36
CA VAL A 246 4.93 9.71 -9.37
C VAL A 246 5.06 10.50 -10.66
N LEU A 247 5.25 11.82 -10.59
CA LEU A 247 5.44 12.66 -11.77
C LEU A 247 6.77 12.31 -12.47
N HIS A 248 7.84 12.00 -11.74
CA HIS A 248 9.10 11.47 -12.32
C HIS A 248 8.89 10.11 -12.97
N ALA A 249 8.12 9.20 -12.37
CA ALA A 249 7.77 7.94 -13.03
C ALA A 249 7.03 8.14 -14.36
N ILE A 250 6.10 9.10 -14.44
CA ILE A 250 5.44 9.47 -15.69
C ILE A 250 6.46 10.02 -16.71
N ARG A 251 7.37 10.90 -16.29
CA ARG A 251 8.43 11.45 -17.16
C ARG A 251 9.37 10.35 -17.67
N PHE A 252 9.75 9.41 -16.81
CA PHE A 252 10.52 8.22 -17.19
C PHE A 252 9.79 7.42 -18.28
N ALA A 253 8.48 7.19 -18.12
CA ALA A 253 7.70 6.50 -19.14
C ALA A 253 7.71 7.26 -20.49
N PHE A 254 7.59 8.59 -20.48
CA PHE A 254 7.67 9.38 -21.72
C PHE A 254 9.06 9.32 -22.36
N VAL A 255 10.16 9.36 -21.59
CA VAL A 255 11.52 9.17 -22.12
C VAL A 255 11.63 7.83 -22.86
N GLU A 256 11.13 6.76 -22.25
CA GLU A 256 11.15 5.42 -22.85
C GLU A 256 10.28 5.31 -24.10
N LEU A 257 9.05 5.82 -24.04
CA LEU A 257 8.08 5.74 -25.13
C LEU A 257 8.51 6.59 -26.32
N GLN A 258 9.04 7.80 -26.10
CA GLN A 258 9.57 8.66 -27.17
C GLN A 258 10.81 8.07 -27.83
N GLY A 259 11.66 7.39 -27.05
CA GLY A 259 12.79 6.64 -27.60
C GLY A 259 12.36 5.49 -28.52
N ARG A 260 11.15 4.94 -28.33
CA ARG A 260 10.57 3.88 -29.18
C ARG A 260 9.80 4.45 -30.38
N ASP A 261 8.97 5.45 -30.14
CA ASP A 261 8.18 6.17 -31.14
C ASP A 261 8.13 7.66 -30.72
N PRO A 262 8.84 8.56 -31.43
CA PRO A 262 8.86 9.99 -31.13
C PRO A 262 7.48 10.66 -31.14
N ALA A 263 6.46 10.02 -31.70
CA ALA A 263 5.10 10.52 -31.64
C ALA A 263 4.41 10.31 -30.28
N PHE A 264 4.99 9.60 -29.30
CA PHE A 264 4.47 9.57 -27.93
C PHE A 264 4.81 10.86 -27.17
N THR A 265 4.05 11.91 -27.42
CA THR A 265 4.20 13.18 -26.69
C THR A 265 3.17 13.28 -25.58
N ARG A 266 3.38 14.21 -24.64
CA ARG A 266 2.41 14.44 -23.57
C ARG A 266 1.05 14.86 -24.16
N GLU A 267 1.07 15.71 -25.19
CA GLU A 267 -0.12 16.34 -25.77
C GLU A 267 -1.07 15.35 -26.46
N ASN A 268 -0.57 14.19 -26.89
CA ASN A 268 -1.37 13.20 -27.62
C ASN A 268 -1.52 11.86 -26.89
N THR A 269 -1.05 11.78 -25.64
CA THR A 269 -1.10 10.57 -24.82
C THR A 269 -2.02 10.80 -23.64
N ILE A 270 -3.01 9.93 -23.48
CA ILE A 270 -3.89 9.93 -22.30
C ILE A 270 -3.11 9.36 -21.11
N VAL A 271 -3.06 10.08 -19.99
CA VAL A 271 -2.42 9.61 -18.76
C VAL A 271 -3.45 9.44 -17.64
N ILE A 272 -3.65 8.19 -17.21
CA ILE A 272 -4.48 7.89 -16.03
C ILE A 272 -3.57 7.54 -14.85
N GLY A 273 -3.69 8.30 -13.78
CA GLY A 273 -3.12 7.98 -12.49
C GLY A 273 -4.02 7.05 -11.70
N THR A 274 -3.50 5.95 -11.16
CA THR A 274 -4.30 5.05 -10.32
C THR A 274 -3.49 4.36 -9.23
N GLY A 275 -4.08 4.14 -8.07
CA GLY A 275 -3.43 3.46 -6.96
C GLY A 275 -4.39 3.08 -5.86
N SER A 276 -3.94 2.24 -4.93
CA SER A 276 -4.71 1.85 -3.74
C SER A 276 -3.96 2.17 -2.45
N SER A 277 -4.67 2.42 -1.35
CA SER A 277 -4.05 2.68 -0.03
C SER A 277 -3.05 3.83 -0.12
N ASN A 278 -1.78 3.64 0.28
CA ASN A 278 -0.71 4.63 0.08
C ASN A 278 -0.50 5.06 -1.38
N GLY A 279 -0.66 4.15 -2.35
CA GLY A 279 -0.61 4.47 -3.77
C GLY A 279 -1.75 5.38 -4.19
N GLY A 280 -2.95 5.15 -3.63
CA GLY A 280 -4.10 6.04 -3.79
C GLY A 280 -3.85 7.44 -3.22
N GLY A 281 -3.17 7.54 -2.08
CA GLY A 281 -2.71 8.82 -1.53
C GLY A 281 -1.66 9.51 -2.40
N ALA A 282 -0.63 8.77 -2.82
CA ALA A 282 0.45 9.26 -3.66
C ALA A 282 -0.06 9.83 -5.00
N ILE A 283 -1.02 9.17 -5.65
CA ILE A 283 -1.56 9.70 -6.91
C ILE A 283 -2.40 10.97 -6.71
N LEU A 284 -3.09 11.12 -5.58
CA LEU A 284 -3.77 12.38 -5.23
C LEU A 284 -2.73 13.49 -4.99
N TYR A 285 -1.65 13.21 -4.26
CA TYR A 285 -0.56 14.19 -4.08
C TYR A 285 0.10 14.58 -5.41
N ALA A 286 0.30 13.62 -6.32
CA ALA A 286 0.82 13.90 -7.65
C ALA A 286 -0.14 14.81 -8.43
N ALA A 287 -1.43 14.51 -8.40
CA ALA A 287 -2.46 15.30 -9.06
C ALA A 287 -2.56 16.74 -8.53
N GLU A 288 -2.30 16.96 -7.25
CA GLU A 288 -2.24 18.31 -6.64
C GLU A 288 -0.96 19.07 -7.00
N LYS A 289 0.15 18.36 -7.25
CA LYS A 289 1.45 18.94 -7.61
C LYS A 289 1.66 19.06 -9.13
N ASP A 290 0.77 18.49 -9.93
CA ASP A 290 0.91 18.37 -11.39
C ASP A 290 0.74 19.70 -12.14
N THR A 291 1.74 20.58 -12.06
CA THR A 291 1.76 21.89 -12.73
C THR A 291 2.05 21.80 -14.23
N GLU A 292 2.60 20.68 -14.68
CA GLU A 292 2.88 20.41 -16.10
C GLU A 292 1.70 19.74 -16.81
N HIS A 293 0.60 19.51 -16.08
CA HIS A 293 -0.58 18.81 -16.56
C HIS A 293 -0.23 17.44 -17.15
N LEU A 294 0.64 16.65 -16.52
CA LEU A 294 1.01 15.30 -16.93
C LEU A 294 -0.14 14.29 -16.79
N ILE A 295 -1.09 14.50 -15.88
CA ILE A 295 -2.16 13.55 -15.55
C ILE A 295 -3.51 14.07 -16.07
N ASP A 296 -4.19 13.27 -16.90
CA ASP A 296 -5.51 13.61 -17.45
C ASP A 296 -6.67 13.18 -16.55
N GLY A 297 -6.50 12.12 -15.76
CA GLY A 297 -7.53 11.65 -14.82
C GLY A 297 -6.96 10.77 -13.72
N VAL A 298 -7.65 10.73 -12.59
CA VAL A 298 -7.22 10.03 -11.37
C VAL A 298 -8.28 9.05 -10.89
N VAL A 299 -7.86 7.82 -10.56
CA VAL A 299 -8.71 6.84 -9.86
C VAL A 299 -7.97 6.35 -8.61
N ALA A 300 -8.44 6.75 -7.43
CA ALA A 300 -7.82 6.39 -6.16
C ALA A 300 -8.73 5.44 -5.38
N ARG A 301 -8.24 4.22 -5.12
CA ARG A 301 -8.90 3.27 -4.22
C ARG A 301 -8.40 3.48 -2.79
N GLU A 302 -9.33 3.57 -1.84
CA GLU A 302 -9.10 3.66 -0.39
C GLU A 302 -7.87 4.51 0.00
N PRO A 303 -7.77 5.74 -0.53
CA PRO A 303 -6.53 6.49 -0.48
C PRO A 303 -6.14 6.81 0.95
N GLN A 304 -4.91 6.45 1.30
CA GLN A 304 -4.23 6.95 2.48
C GLN A 304 -3.78 8.38 2.19
N VAL A 305 -4.71 9.32 2.31
CA VAL A 305 -4.47 10.75 2.06
C VAL A 305 -4.68 11.52 3.37
N GLN A 306 -3.74 12.41 3.68
CA GLN A 306 -3.68 13.12 4.96
C GLN A 306 -3.89 14.60 4.72
N SER A 307 -5.07 15.12 5.04
CA SER A 307 -5.48 16.46 4.62
C SER A 307 -4.92 17.56 5.53
N ARG A 308 -4.57 18.72 4.96
CA ARG A 308 -4.30 19.94 5.73
C ARG A 308 -5.53 20.31 6.56
N LYS A 309 -5.30 20.79 7.78
CA LYS A 309 -6.37 21.21 8.69
C LYS A 309 -7.14 22.40 8.11
N ASP A 310 -8.46 22.25 8.03
CA ASP A 310 -9.40 23.31 7.68
C ASP A 310 -10.72 23.07 8.42
N ASP A 311 -11.04 23.94 9.38
CA ASP A 311 -12.22 23.79 10.25
C ASP A 311 -13.56 24.02 9.52
N ARG A 312 -13.51 24.48 8.26
CA ARG A 312 -14.70 24.62 7.41
C ARG A 312 -15.16 23.27 6.85
N VAL A 313 -14.31 22.24 6.88
CA VAL A 313 -14.70 20.89 6.47
C VAL A 313 -15.68 20.32 7.49
N VAL A 314 -16.82 19.83 7.00
CA VAL A 314 -17.85 19.17 7.81
C VAL A 314 -18.30 17.90 7.12
N VAL A 315 -18.11 16.76 7.75
CA VAL A 315 -18.64 15.47 7.31
C VAL A 315 -19.88 15.16 8.15
N ALA A 316 -21.03 15.03 7.51
CA ALA A 316 -22.30 14.72 8.13
C ALA A 316 -22.81 13.36 7.65
N ARG A 317 -23.19 12.50 8.59
CA ARG A 317 -23.83 11.20 8.33
C ARG A 317 -24.84 10.92 9.43
N GLY A 318 -26.10 10.71 9.04
CA GLY A 318 -27.20 10.61 10.01
C GLY A 318 -27.27 11.84 10.91
N SER A 319 -27.29 11.63 12.23
CA SER A 319 -27.22 12.70 13.23
C SER A 319 -25.81 13.12 13.63
N VAL A 320 -24.77 12.47 13.08
CA VAL A 320 -23.37 12.72 13.45
C VAL A 320 -22.76 13.74 12.48
N GLU A 321 -22.23 14.82 13.03
CA GLU A 321 -21.38 15.77 12.32
C GLU A 321 -19.97 15.75 12.89
N ARG A 322 -18.97 15.57 12.03
CA ARG A 322 -17.55 15.69 12.35
C ARG A 322 -16.98 16.91 11.63
N ARG A 323 -16.30 17.78 12.37
CA ARG A 323 -15.66 18.99 11.85
C ARG A 323 -14.15 18.79 11.73
N GLY A 324 -13.56 19.39 10.70
CA GLY A 324 -12.12 19.34 10.41
C GLY A 324 -11.74 18.27 9.38
N SER A 325 -10.46 18.29 9.01
CA SER A 325 -9.92 17.54 7.86
C SER A 325 -9.44 16.11 8.19
N GLY A 326 -10.13 15.41 9.10
CA GLY A 326 -9.77 14.04 9.47
C GLY A 326 -8.54 13.94 10.38
N ARG A 327 -7.80 12.83 10.26
CA ARG A 327 -6.63 12.52 11.10
C ARG A 327 -5.50 11.93 10.28
N THR A 328 -4.28 12.18 10.71
CA THR A 328 -3.08 11.65 10.06
C THR A 328 -2.92 10.17 10.34
N LEU A 329 -2.24 9.42 9.47
CA LEU A 329 -2.07 7.98 9.59
C LEU A 329 -1.44 7.62 10.93
N LEU A 330 -0.31 8.23 11.26
CA LEU A 330 0.35 7.93 12.53
C LEU A 330 -0.51 8.31 13.74
N ASP A 331 -1.38 9.32 13.64
CA ASP A 331 -2.32 9.69 14.69
C ASP A 331 -3.31 8.57 15.00
N TYR A 332 -4.10 8.14 14.03
CA TYR A 332 -5.08 7.09 14.29
C TYR A 332 -4.43 5.71 14.45
N PHE A 333 -3.28 5.41 13.84
CA PHE A 333 -2.56 4.16 14.13
C PHE A 333 -2.01 4.10 15.55
N SER A 334 -1.44 5.20 16.06
CA SER A 334 -0.95 5.24 17.45
C SER A 334 -2.09 5.10 18.45
N PHE A 335 -3.26 5.68 18.16
CA PHE A 335 -4.46 5.53 18.99
C PHE A 335 -5.02 4.10 18.93
N GLY A 336 -5.20 3.55 17.73
CA GLY A 336 -5.68 2.19 17.52
C GLY A 336 -4.76 1.16 18.18
N ASN A 337 -3.43 1.34 18.06
CA ASN A 337 -2.44 0.48 18.71
C ASN A 337 -2.61 0.43 20.23
N LEU A 338 -3.14 1.48 20.87
CA LEU A 338 -3.47 1.47 22.30
C LEU A 338 -4.75 0.71 22.60
N TYR A 339 -5.86 1.08 21.94
CA TYR A 339 -7.21 0.72 22.37
C TYR A 339 -7.84 -0.47 21.63
N GLN A 340 -7.48 -0.74 20.36
CA GLN A 340 -8.04 -1.84 19.58
C GLN A 340 -7.95 -3.19 20.31
N PRO A 341 -6.82 -3.60 20.93
CA PRO A 341 -6.74 -4.92 21.55
C PRO A 341 -7.68 -5.08 22.73
N CYS A 342 -8.07 -4.00 23.40
CA CYS A 342 -9.08 -4.08 24.46
C CYS A 342 -10.50 -4.04 23.87
N ALA A 343 -10.73 -3.19 22.86
CA ALA A 343 -12.02 -3.01 22.20
C ALA A 343 -12.56 -4.29 21.55
N VAL A 344 -11.71 -5.17 21.01
CA VAL A 344 -12.14 -6.45 20.40
C VAL A 344 -12.94 -7.35 21.36
N LEU A 345 -12.80 -7.15 22.68
CA LEU A 345 -13.55 -7.93 23.66
C LEU A 345 -15.02 -7.50 23.77
N ALA A 346 -15.34 -6.25 23.41
CA ALA A 346 -16.70 -5.70 23.43
C ALA A 346 -17.49 -5.97 22.13
N VAL A 347 -16.81 -6.31 21.03
CA VAL A 347 -17.46 -6.61 19.76
C VAL A 347 -17.94 -8.06 19.74
N ARG A 348 -19.25 -8.25 19.55
CA ARG A 348 -19.87 -9.58 19.44
C ARG A 348 -19.55 -10.20 18.08
N ASP A 349 -19.32 -11.52 18.07
CA ASP A 349 -19.13 -12.32 16.85
C ASP A 349 -18.08 -11.73 15.89
N ILE A 350 -17.01 -11.14 16.46
CA ILE A 350 -15.89 -10.58 15.72
C ILE A 350 -15.02 -11.72 15.17
N PRO A 351 -14.78 -11.76 13.85
CA PRO A 351 -13.85 -12.72 13.24
C PRO A 351 -12.44 -12.58 13.81
N LEU A 352 -11.70 -13.69 13.88
CA LEU A 352 -10.29 -13.73 14.28
C LEU A 352 -10.00 -13.21 15.70
N LYS A 353 -10.99 -13.19 16.59
CA LYS A 353 -10.80 -12.77 17.99
C LYS A 353 -9.64 -13.48 18.68
N GLU A 354 -9.48 -14.78 18.41
CA GLU A 354 -8.42 -15.64 18.94
C GLU A 354 -7.01 -15.23 18.49
N ARG A 355 -6.90 -14.43 17.43
CA ARG A 355 -5.62 -13.88 16.98
C ARG A 355 -5.12 -12.77 17.90
N VAL A 356 -5.92 -12.22 18.81
CA VAL A 356 -5.53 -11.17 19.78
C VAL A 356 -5.55 -11.74 21.21
N PRO A 357 -4.68 -12.71 21.56
CA PRO A 357 -4.82 -13.52 22.77
C PRO A 357 -4.62 -12.75 24.08
N TYR A 358 -3.91 -11.62 24.06
CA TYR A 358 -3.60 -10.81 25.26
C TYR A 358 -4.50 -9.58 25.43
N ALA A 359 -5.66 -9.57 24.75
CA ALA A 359 -6.64 -8.50 24.83
C ALA A 359 -7.02 -8.09 26.27
N ALA A 360 -7.31 -9.07 27.13
CA ALA A 360 -7.66 -8.81 28.53
C ALA A 360 -6.50 -8.21 29.34
N ASN A 361 -5.26 -8.65 29.08
CA ASN A 361 -4.08 -8.03 29.69
C ASN A 361 -3.93 -6.58 29.25
N ARG A 362 -4.18 -6.28 27.96
CA ARG A 362 -4.18 -4.90 27.48
C ARG A 362 -5.21 -4.04 28.19
N CYS A 363 -6.45 -4.52 28.36
CA CYS A 363 -7.48 -3.78 29.10
C CYS A 363 -7.03 -3.42 30.52
N GLN A 364 -6.49 -4.40 31.26
CA GLN A 364 -6.00 -4.16 32.63
C GLN A 364 -4.81 -3.20 32.64
N SER A 365 -3.87 -3.34 31.70
CA SER A 365 -2.71 -2.46 31.61
C SER A 365 -3.10 -1.01 31.26
N LEU A 366 -4.09 -0.81 30.38
CA LEU A 366 -4.63 0.53 30.10
C LEU A 366 -5.30 1.13 31.34
N ARG A 367 -6.01 0.33 32.14
CA ARG A 367 -6.58 0.77 33.42
C ARG A 367 -5.49 1.16 34.43
N ASP A 368 -4.45 0.33 34.59
CA ASP A 368 -3.34 0.62 35.50
C ASP A 368 -2.57 1.89 35.09
N LYS A 369 -2.62 2.26 33.80
CA LYS A 369 -2.10 3.52 33.25
C LYS A 369 -3.07 4.68 33.29
N ALA A 370 -4.24 4.52 33.90
CA ALA A 370 -5.32 5.51 33.92
C ALA A 370 -5.79 5.97 32.52
N LEU A 371 -5.57 5.15 31.49
CA LEU A 371 -6.10 5.36 30.14
C LEU A 371 -7.53 4.82 30.00
N LEU A 372 -7.94 3.95 30.93
CA LEU A 372 -9.32 3.52 31.15
C LEU A 372 -9.69 3.73 32.62
N THR A 373 -10.98 3.81 32.91
CA THR A 373 -11.53 4.08 34.25
C THR A 373 -12.45 2.97 34.77
N ALA A 374 -12.98 2.09 33.91
CA ALA A 374 -13.83 0.99 34.32
C ALA A 374 -13.09 -0.11 35.13
N ASP A 375 -13.72 -0.62 36.18
CA ASP A 375 -13.15 -1.61 37.11
C ASP A 375 -13.29 -3.07 36.63
N THR A 376 -14.24 -3.34 35.73
CA THR A 376 -14.49 -4.69 35.21
C THR A 376 -13.92 -4.84 33.81
N LEU A 377 -13.51 -6.05 33.42
CA LEU A 377 -12.99 -6.32 32.07
C LEU A 377 -14.00 -5.97 30.98
N GLU A 378 -15.28 -6.30 31.19
CA GLU A 378 -16.37 -5.94 30.26
C GLU A 378 -16.51 -4.42 30.14
N GLY A 379 -16.47 -3.70 31.27
CA GLY A 379 -16.51 -2.25 31.29
C GLY A 379 -15.30 -1.61 30.60
N GLN A 380 -14.10 -2.16 30.78
CA GLN A 380 -12.87 -1.71 30.13
C GLN A 380 -12.92 -1.91 28.62
N ALA A 381 -13.38 -3.09 28.18
CA ALA A 381 -13.54 -3.41 26.77
C ALA A 381 -14.54 -2.46 26.10
N LYS A 382 -15.68 -2.21 26.77
CA LYS A 382 -16.67 -1.26 26.28
C LYS A 382 -16.12 0.16 26.24
N GLU A 383 -15.45 0.62 27.30
CA GLU A 383 -14.84 1.96 27.33
C GLU A 383 -13.78 2.11 26.23
N ALA A 384 -12.98 1.08 25.96
CA ALA A 384 -12.00 1.12 24.87
C ALA A 384 -12.67 1.21 23.49
N LEU A 385 -13.78 0.49 23.26
CA LEU A 385 -14.55 0.60 22.03
C LEU A 385 -15.23 1.97 21.89
N ASP A 386 -15.86 2.46 22.96
CA ASP A 386 -16.48 3.79 22.99
C ASP A 386 -15.43 4.88 22.69
N ARG A 387 -14.21 4.76 23.24
CA ARG A 387 -13.09 5.65 22.92
C ARG A 387 -12.68 5.61 21.45
N MET A 388 -12.72 4.45 20.79
CA MET A 388 -12.46 4.34 19.35
C MET A 388 -13.54 5.05 18.53
N HIS A 389 -14.81 4.89 18.89
CA HIS A 389 -15.93 5.58 18.24
C HIS A 389 -15.86 7.10 18.44
N ASP A 390 -15.60 7.54 19.67
CA ASP A 390 -15.38 8.96 20.02
C ASP A 390 -14.18 9.55 19.27
N TYR A 391 -13.14 8.76 19.01
CA TYR A 391 -11.99 9.18 18.23
C TYR A 391 -12.32 9.38 16.74
N GLY A 392 -13.27 8.59 16.22
CA GLY A 392 -13.87 8.75 14.90
C GLY A 392 -13.93 7.49 14.04
N TRP A 393 -13.63 6.30 14.57
CA TRP A 393 -13.99 5.05 13.88
C TRP A 393 -15.51 4.92 13.81
N ASP A 394 -16.00 4.45 12.68
CA ASP A 394 -17.43 4.19 12.53
C ASP A 394 -17.79 2.80 13.07
N PRO A 395 -18.99 2.60 13.62
CA PRO A 395 -19.42 1.29 14.12
C PRO A 395 -19.31 0.16 13.08
N GLU A 396 -19.44 0.48 11.79
CA GLU A 396 -19.27 -0.48 10.69
C GLU A 396 -17.86 -1.08 10.62
N THR A 397 -16.84 -0.39 11.15
CA THR A 397 -15.45 -0.87 11.20
C THR A 397 -15.22 -1.86 12.33
N ASP A 398 -16.16 -2.03 13.26
CA ASP A 398 -15.95 -2.82 14.48
C ASP A 398 -15.63 -4.29 14.23
N VAL A 399 -16.22 -4.85 13.18
CA VAL A 399 -15.96 -6.22 12.74
C VAL A 399 -14.50 -6.43 12.30
N GLY A 400 -13.81 -5.35 11.91
CA GLY A 400 -12.43 -5.36 11.45
C GLY A 400 -11.40 -5.39 12.58
N HIS A 401 -11.68 -4.80 13.76
CA HIS A 401 -10.65 -4.47 14.76
C HIS A 401 -9.70 -5.62 15.16
N ALA A 402 -10.18 -6.87 15.22
CA ALA A 402 -9.32 -8.03 15.52
C ALA A 402 -8.38 -8.37 14.36
N PHE A 403 -8.88 -8.31 13.12
CA PHE A 403 -8.06 -8.46 11.92
C PHE A 403 -7.12 -7.27 11.75
N GLY A 404 -7.63 -6.04 11.89
CA GLY A 404 -6.85 -4.80 11.86
C GLY A 404 -5.69 -4.81 12.84
N TYR A 405 -5.90 -5.29 14.07
CA TYR A 405 -4.81 -5.46 15.03
C TYR A 405 -3.87 -6.62 14.68
N PHE A 406 -4.40 -7.73 14.18
CA PHE A 406 -3.60 -8.87 13.72
C PHE A 406 -2.65 -8.53 12.56
N VAL A 407 -3.00 -7.55 11.71
CA VAL A 407 -2.13 -7.04 10.63
C VAL A 407 -1.16 -5.94 11.10
N ALA A 408 -0.72 -6.00 12.36
CA ALA A 408 0.41 -5.27 12.94
C ALA A 408 0.35 -3.73 12.81
N PRO A 409 -0.60 -3.07 13.49
CA PRO A 409 -0.62 -1.61 13.58
C PRO A 409 0.59 -1.06 14.35
N ASP A 410 1.19 -1.83 15.26
CA ASP A 410 2.43 -1.45 15.95
C ASP A 410 3.63 -1.37 15.00
N ALA A 411 3.79 -2.34 14.09
CA ALA A 411 4.79 -2.29 13.03
C ALA A 411 4.59 -1.08 12.11
N THR A 412 3.34 -0.80 11.76
CA THR A 412 2.99 0.35 10.93
C THR A 412 3.35 1.66 11.64
N ALA A 413 2.92 1.83 12.90
CA ALA A 413 3.16 3.04 13.65
C ALA A 413 4.66 3.25 13.94
N THR A 414 5.40 2.19 14.25
CA THR A 414 6.85 2.24 14.47
C THR A 414 7.58 2.65 13.20
N LYS A 415 7.24 2.05 12.05
CA LYS A 415 7.81 2.39 10.74
C LYS A 415 7.65 3.88 10.44
N TYR A 416 6.42 4.39 10.49
CA TYR A 416 6.13 5.79 10.17
C TYR A 416 6.65 6.78 11.21
N SER A 417 6.77 6.37 12.48
CA SER A 417 7.45 7.19 13.49
C SER A 417 8.92 7.40 13.14
N ASN A 418 9.61 6.32 12.71
CA ASN A 418 11.01 6.41 12.27
C ASN A 418 11.13 7.25 10.99
N ASP A 419 10.22 7.02 10.03
CA ASP A 419 10.22 7.70 8.74
C ASP A 419 10.02 9.21 8.87
N HIS A 420 8.90 9.64 9.48
CA HIS A 420 8.58 11.07 9.64
C HIS A 420 9.59 11.82 10.49
N GLY A 421 10.12 11.16 11.53
CA GLY A 421 11.15 11.74 12.38
C GLY A 421 12.56 11.66 11.81
N ARG A 422 12.77 10.91 10.72
CA ARG A 422 14.07 10.62 10.09
C ARG A 422 15.07 9.99 11.07
N PHE A 423 14.62 9.00 11.81
CA PHE A 423 15.43 8.31 12.81
C PHE A 423 16.33 7.24 12.16
N ASP A 424 17.47 7.00 12.80
CA ASP A 424 18.42 5.96 12.46
C ASP A 424 18.06 4.62 13.14
N VAL A 425 18.55 3.51 12.60
CA VAL A 425 18.45 2.18 13.22
C VAL A 425 18.97 2.19 14.68
N ARG A 426 20.04 2.96 14.95
CA ARG A 426 20.66 3.10 16.27
C ARG A 426 19.79 3.83 17.28
N ASP A 427 18.85 4.66 16.83
CA ASP A 427 17.98 5.46 17.72
C ASP A 427 17.01 4.56 18.50
N ARG A 428 16.63 3.41 17.93
CA ARG A 428 15.75 2.41 18.55
C ARG A 428 14.51 3.07 19.17
N LEU A 429 13.86 3.91 18.35
CA LEU A 429 12.80 4.80 18.77
C LEU A 429 11.73 4.04 19.58
N CYS A 430 11.41 4.54 20.77
CA CYS A 430 10.47 3.89 21.70
C CYS A 430 10.85 2.47 22.15
N GLY A 431 12.14 2.14 22.13
CA GLY A 431 12.61 0.80 22.49
C GLY A 431 12.37 -0.24 21.39
N TYR A 432 11.98 0.19 20.19
CA TYR A 432 11.73 -0.72 19.07
C TYR A 432 12.94 -0.88 18.17
N SER A 433 13.11 -2.11 17.68
CA SER A 433 14.02 -2.46 16.59
C SER A 433 13.39 -3.54 15.71
N TYR A 434 14.12 -4.07 14.72
CA TYR A 434 13.60 -5.10 13.81
C TYR A 434 14.60 -6.23 13.65
N GLY A 435 14.10 -7.47 13.53
CA GLY A 435 14.95 -8.66 13.33
C GLY A 435 14.10 -9.92 13.18
N ALA A 436 14.74 -11.00 12.72
CA ALA A 436 14.08 -12.31 12.69
C ALA A 436 13.90 -12.85 14.11
N VAL A 437 12.81 -13.57 14.36
CA VAL A 437 12.50 -14.14 15.68
C VAL A 437 12.16 -15.61 15.62
N ASP A 438 12.46 -16.34 16.69
CA ASP A 438 12.02 -17.72 16.87
C ASP A 438 10.55 -17.82 17.35
N LYS A 439 10.09 -19.04 17.63
CA LYS A 439 8.72 -19.31 18.12
C LYS A 439 8.39 -18.63 19.45
N ASP A 440 9.38 -18.33 20.27
CA ASP A 440 9.23 -17.68 21.57
C ASP A 440 9.35 -16.15 21.44
N GLY A 441 9.66 -15.66 20.24
CA GLY A 441 9.84 -14.26 19.90
C GLY A 441 11.26 -13.75 20.14
N ARG A 442 12.25 -14.63 20.37
CA ARG A 442 13.64 -14.20 20.62
C ARG A 442 14.36 -13.89 19.31
N PRO A 443 15.16 -12.82 19.23
CA PRO A 443 15.90 -12.49 18.03
C PRO A 443 16.89 -13.58 17.62
N ILE A 444 16.82 -14.00 16.36
CA ILE A 444 17.69 -15.00 15.73
C ILE A 444 18.23 -14.46 14.39
N PRO A 445 19.32 -15.03 13.84
CA PRO A 445 19.74 -14.69 12.49
C PRO A 445 18.60 -14.88 11.50
N VAL A 446 18.52 -14.01 10.49
CA VAL A 446 17.52 -14.16 9.42
C VAL A 446 17.78 -15.49 8.70
N PRO A 447 16.77 -16.37 8.55
CA PRO A 447 16.95 -17.60 7.78
C PRO A 447 17.41 -17.32 6.36
N GLU A 448 18.41 -18.05 5.87
CA GLU A 448 19.06 -17.78 4.57
C GLU A 448 18.07 -17.78 3.40
N ALA A 449 17.18 -18.77 3.34
CA ALA A 449 16.15 -18.83 2.30
C ALA A 449 15.19 -17.63 2.37
N GLN A 450 14.84 -17.19 3.57
CA GLN A 450 14.02 -15.99 3.74
C GLN A 450 14.79 -14.74 3.27
N ALA A 451 16.06 -14.60 3.67
CA ALA A 451 16.91 -13.49 3.28
C ALA A 451 16.95 -13.34 1.75
N ALA A 452 17.15 -14.45 1.04
CA ALA A 452 17.20 -14.50 -0.42
C ALA A 452 15.85 -14.18 -1.10
N GLN A 453 14.73 -14.45 -0.43
CA GLN A 453 13.37 -14.32 -0.99
C GLN A 453 12.64 -13.04 -0.55
N ASN A 454 13.16 -12.29 0.42
CA ASN A 454 12.48 -11.13 1.02
C ASN A 454 11.96 -10.12 0.00
N PHE A 455 12.67 -9.91 -1.12
CA PHE A 455 12.19 -9.06 -2.20
C PHE A 455 10.78 -9.48 -2.68
N ALA A 456 10.54 -10.76 -2.91
CA ALA A 456 9.27 -11.24 -3.44
C ALA A 456 8.16 -11.31 -2.38
N ILE A 457 8.50 -11.60 -1.12
CA ILE A 457 7.50 -11.95 -0.09
C ILE A 457 7.21 -10.84 0.92
N ALA A 458 8.09 -9.84 1.04
CA ALA A 458 7.91 -8.79 2.04
C ALA A 458 6.88 -7.75 1.58
N PRO A 459 5.87 -7.41 2.40
CA PRO A 459 4.84 -6.45 2.04
C PRO A 459 5.31 -4.98 2.07
N GLY A 460 6.62 -4.72 2.19
CA GLY A 460 7.19 -3.37 2.34
C GLY A 460 7.82 -3.08 3.71
N GLY A 461 8.32 -4.10 4.39
CA GLY A 461 8.92 -4.00 5.73
C GLY A 461 8.47 -5.13 6.65
N ALA A 462 8.68 -4.95 7.95
CA ALA A 462 8.17 -5.87 8.96
C ALA A 462 6.65 -5.70 9.18
N PRO A 463 5.90 -6.78 9.48
CA PRO A 463 6.34 -8.17 9.51
C PRO A 463 6.56 -8.75 8.09
N ALA A 464 7.63 -9.53 7.93
CA ALA A 464 7.92 -10.30 6.71
C ALA A 464 8.52 -11.64 7.13
N GLY A 465 7.83 -12.75 6.89
CA GLY A 465 8.28 -14.08 7.35
C GLY A 465 8.58 -14.07 8.86
N ALA A 466 9.80 -14.45 9.24
CA ALA A 466 10.27 -14.40 10.63
C ALA A 466 10.70 -13.00 11.11
N ILE A 467 10.89 -12.03 10.20
CA ILE A 467 11.32 -10.66 10.53
C ILE A 467 10.11 -9.89 11.07
N ASP A 468 10.25 -9.35 12.26
CA ASP A 468 9.19 -8.59 12.93
C ASP A 468 9.76 -7.46 13.81
N VAL A 469 8.87 -6.68 14.41
CA VAL A 469 9.18 -5.66 15.41
C VAL A 469 9.64 -6.34 16.70
N ILE A 470 10.77 -5.88 17.22
CA ILE A 470 11.34 -6.31 18.50
C ILE A 470 11.15 -5.19 19.51
N ASN A 471 10.59 -5.52 20.66
CA ASN A 471 10.68 -4.74 21.89
C ASN A 471 12.02 -5.04 22.56
N ASP A 472 12.97 -4.10 22.49
CA ASP A 472 14.27 -4.23 23.15
C ASP A 472 14.19 -4.08 24.67
N ASP A 473 13.11 -3.47 25.17
CA ASP A 473 12.94 -3.14 26.58
C ASP A 473 12.17 -4.20 27.39
N ASP A 474 11.78 -5.31 26.75
CA ASP A 474 11.18 -6.47 27.41
C ASP A 474 12.06 -6.89 28.61
N PRO A 475 11.48 -7.05 29.82
CA PRO A 475 12.23 -7.33 31.04
C PRO A 475 12.96 -8.68 31.03
N THR A 476 12.61 -9.59 30.10
CA THR A 476 13.25 -10.89 29.91
C THR A 476 14.31 -10.88 28.80
N GLY A 477 14.66 -9.70 28.30
CA GLY A 477 15.54 -9.46 27.15
C GLY A 477 14.75 -9.29 25.85
N PRO A 478 15.38 -8.76 24.78
CA PRO A 478 14.68 -8.38 23.55
C PRO A 478 13.77 -9.48 23.00
N ARG A 479 12.54 -9.10 22.65
CA ARG A 479 11.49 -10.04 22.23
C ARG A 479 10.55 -9.40 21.21
N ARG A 480 10.00 -10.20 20.30
CA ARG A 480 8.93 -9.79 19.37
C ARG A 480 7.86 -8.99 20.11
N SER A 481 7.55 -7.77 19.65
CA SER A 481 6.58 -6.83 20.28
C SER A 481 5.27 -7.54 20.64
N TRP A 482 4.74 -8.31 19.69
CA TRP A 482 3.52 -9.12 19.83
C TRP A 482 3.51 -10.11 21.02
N LEU A 483 4.68 -10.66 21.39
CA LEU A 483 4.84 -11.64 22.46
C LEU A 483 5.50 -11.02 23.70
N SER A 484 5.83 -9.74 23.67
CA SER A 484 6.62 -9.10 24.71
C SER A 484 5.78 -8.62 25.89
N MET A 485 6.47 -8.39 27.00
CA MET A 485 5.92 -7.80 28.20
C MET A 485 6.26 -6.32 28.30
N SER A 486 5.29 -5.50 28.74
CA SER A 486 5.57 -4.14 29.16
C SER A 486 6.27 -4.15 30.51
N ARG A 487 7.42 -3.46 30.59
CA ARG A 487 8.21 -3.36 31.83
C ARG A 487 7.40 -2.70 32.94
N SER A 488 6.58 -1.70 32.60
CA SER A 488 5.88 -0.90 33.59
C SER A 488 4.65 -1.57 34.21
N THR A 489 4.09 -2.60 33.55
CA THR A 489 2.93 -3.35 34.04
C THR A 489 3.29 -4.79 34.42
N GLY A 490 4.43 -5.30 33.94
CA GLY A 490 4.82 -6.70 34.11
C GLY A 490 3.88 -7.67 33.39
N ARG A 491 3.08 -7.21 32.42
CA ARG A 491 2.14 -8.05 31.67
C ARG A 491 2.54 -8.21 30.22
N GLN A 492 2.23 -9.38 29.68
CA GLN A 492 2.26 -9.62 28.24
C GLN A 492 1.02 -8.93 27.64
N ASP A 493 1.19 -7.73 27.13
CA ASP A 493 0.12 -6.83 26.69
C ASP A 493 0.47 -6.14 25.37
N PHE A 494 1.23 -6.83 24.51
CA PHE A 494 1.71 -6.32 23.21
C PHE A 494 2.52 -5.03 23.33
N ASN A 495 3.45 -4.96 24.28
CA ASN A 495 4.30 -3.79 24.54
C ASN A 495 3.50 -2.46 24.66
N LEU A 496 2.55 -2.38 25.59
CA LEU A 496 1.88 -1.13 25.92
C LEU A 496 2.85 0.04 26.14
N ASP A 497 4.00 -0.18 26.77
CA ASP A 497 5.00 0.88 27.01
C ASP A 497 5.47 1.54 25.70
N GLY A 498 5.83 0.73 24.70
CA GLY A 498 6.18 1.23 23.38
C GLY A 498 5.00 1.87 22.65
N ALA A 499 3.78 1.33 22.80
CA ALA A 499 2.57 1.92 22.21
C ALA A 499 2.25 3.31 22.79
N ILE A 500 2.44 3.52 24.09
CA ILE A 500 2.30 4.84 24.74
C ILE A 500 3.37 5.79 24.22
N CYS A 501 4.62 5.35 24.13
CA CYS A 501 5.69 6.19 23.59
C CYS A 501 5.40 6.64 22.14
N ILE A 502 4.92 5.74 21.28
CA ILE A 502 4.52 6.10 19.91
C ILE A 502 3.37 7.13 19.92
N ARG A 503 2.38 6.96 20.81
CA ARG A 503 1.29 7.94 20.97
C ARG A 503 1.81 9.32 21.39
N ASP A 504 2.81 9.36 22.26
CA ASP A 504 3.45 10.59 22.70
C ASP A 504 4.27 11.27 21.59
N LEU A 505 4.77 10.54 20.59
CA LEU A 505 5.42 11.16 19.43
C LEU A 505 4.44 12.01 18.61
N VAL A 506 3.17 11.61 18.56
CA VAL A 506 2.14 12.33 17.80
C VAL A 506 1.50 13.46 18.60
N THR A 507 1.33 13.27 19.91
CA THR A 507 0.52 14.17 20.75
C THR A 507 1.33 14.96 21.78
N GLY A 508 2.55 14.53 22.09
CA GLY A 508 3.42 15.15 23.08
C GLY A 508 4.28 16.29 22.53
N HIS A 509 5.23 16.72 23.36
CA HIS A 509 6.06 17.90 23.13
C HIS A 509 7.57 17.65 23.25
N SER A 510 8.00 16.38 23.31
CA SER A 510 9.43 16.05 23.29
C SER A 510 10.08 16.46 21.97
N SER A 511 11.41 16.57 21.93
CA SER A 511 12.13 16.86 20.69
C SER A 511 11.87 15.81 19.61
N SER A 512 11.78 14.54 19.99
CA SER A 512 11.38 13.45 19.07
C SER A 512 9.94 13.62 18.57
N ALA A 513 9.01 14.00 19.45
CA ALA A 513 7.62 14.25 19.06
C ALA A 513 7.52 15.41 18.06
N GLN A 514 8.23 16.52 18.32
CA GLN A 514 8.28 17.67 17.42
C GLN A 514 8.89 17.30 16.06
N ARG A 515 9.93 16.47 16.01
CA ARG A 515 10.50 15.96 14.75
C ARG A 515 9.48 15.16 13.94
N VAL A 516 8.78 14.23 14.58
CA VAL A 516 7.75 13.40 13.93
C VAL A 516 6.60 14.27 13.42
N GLN A 517 6.08 15.17 14.25
CA GLN A 517 4.98 16.07 13.88
C GLN A 517 5.39 17.04 12.75
N ALA A 518 6.64 17.53 12.75
CA ALA A 518 7.16 18.33 11.66
C ALA A 518 7.22 17.54 10.36
N GLY A 519 7.71 16.29 10.38
CA GLY A 519 7.74 15.41 9.21
C GLY A 519 6.35 15.12 8.65
N ILE A 520 5.35 14.95 9.52
CA ILE A 520 3.94 14.83 9.11
C ILE A 520 3.45 16.09 8.38
N GLY A 521 3.86 17.27 8.84
CA GLY A 521 3.48 18.55 8.25
C GLY A 521 3.96 18.77 6.81
N GLU A 522 4.98 18.04 6.35
CA GLU A 522 5.63 18.24 5.04
C GLU A 522 4.79 17.72 3.86
N PHE A 523 3.87 16.78 4.08
CA PHE A 523 3.15 16.09 3.00
C PHE A 523 1.63 16.27 3.05
N LEU A 524 1.11 17.09 3.95
CA LEU A 524 -0.34 17.24 4.10
C LEU A 524 -0.99 17.74 2.80
N ALA A 525 -1.99 17.00 2.33
CA ALA A 525 -2.77 17.25 1.13
C ALA A 525 -3.41 18.64 1.17
N SER A 526 -3.28 19.38 0.09
CA SER A 526 -3.98 20.63 -0.11
C SER A 526 -5.46 20.43 -0.47
N GLY A 527 -5.82 19.28 -1.08
CA GLY A 527 -7.13 19.03 -1.67
C GLY A 527 -7.35 19.69 -3.04
N LYS A 528 -6.38 20.46 -3.52
CA LYS A 528 -6.51 21.26 -4.74
C LYS A 528 -6.14 20.43 -5.98
N LEU A 529 -7.15 19.86 -6.64
CA LEU A 529 -6.96 19.02 -7.82
C LEU A 529 -6.99 19.83 -9.14
N ASP A 530 -7.28 21.13 -9.04
CA ASP A 530 -7.37 22.08 -10.15
C ASP A 530 -8.39 21.62 -11.22
N GLY A 531 -9.48 21.00 -10.77
CA GLY A 531 -10.58 20.53 -11.63
C GLY A 531 -10.26 19.29 -12.47
N LYS A 532 -9.20 18.56 -12.11
CA LYS A 532 -8.83 17.29 -12.75
C LYS A 532 -9.88 16.20 -12.48
N PRO A 533 -10.39 15.51 -13.52
CA PRO A 533 -11.31 14.39 -13.35
C PRO A 533 -10.78 13.36 -12.35
N THR A 534 -11.52 13.11 -11.28
CA THR A 534 -11.06 12.26 -10.18
C THR A 534 -12.19 11.37 -9.68
N ILE A 535 -11.92 10.07 -9.52
CA ILE A 535 -12.81 9.14 -8.82
C ILE A 535 -12.09 8.59 -7.59
N ILE A 536 -12.71 8.71 -6.42
CA ILE A 536 -12.28 8.03 -5.20
C ILE A 536 -13.26 6.89 -4.91
N VAL A 537 -12.76 5.68 -4.75
CA VAL A 537 -13.55 4.50 -4.36
C VAL A 537 -13.09 4.04 -2.98
N HIS A 538 -13.97 3.93 -2.00
CA HIS A 538 -13.57 3.56 -0.63
C HIS A 538 -14.62 2.67 0.05
N GLY A 539 -14.18 1.56 0.65
CA GLY A 539 -15.03 0.70 1.48
C GLY A 539 -15.42 1.33 2.81
N ARG A 540 -16.71 1.31 3.15
CA ARG A 540 -17.25 1.86 4.41
C ARG A 540 -16.76 1.11 5.66
N ASN A 541 -16.39 -0.17 5.52
CA ASN A 541 -15.91 -1.01 6.61
C ASN A 541 -14.38 -1.03 6.72
N ASP A 542 -13.68 -0.15 6.00
CA ASP A 542 -12.22 -0.01 6.12
C ASP A 542 -11.84 0.44 7.54
N ASP A 543 -11.24 -0.46 8.32
CA ASP A 543 -10.73 -0.21 9.66
C ASP A 543 -9.23 0.18 9.65
N ARG A 544 -8.57 0.05 8.50
CA ARG A 544 -7.13 0.25 8.28
C ARG A 544 -6.80 1.67 7.85
N VAL A 545 -7.57 2.23 6.92
CA VAL A 545 -7.54 3.63 6.48
C VAL A 545 -8.97 4.19 6.54
N PRO A 546 -9.56 4.38 7.73
CA PRO A 546 -10.98 4.68 7.85
C PRO A 546 -11.43 5.86 7.02
N VAL A 547 -12.55 5.70 6.30
CA VAL A 547 -13.19 6.74 5.46
C VAL A 547 -13.34 8.08 6.19
N SER A 548 -13.57 8.03 7.50
CA SER A 548 -13.80 9.17 8.38
C SER A 548 -12.54 9.96 8.70
N PHE A 549 -11.35 9.38 8.51
CA PHE A 549 -10.07 10.06 8.67
C PHE A 549 -9.41 10.45 7.35
N SER A 550 -9.82 9.81 6.24
CA SER A 550 -9.19 9.92 4.92
C SER A 550 -10.10 10.55 3.86
N SER A 551 -10.86 9.74 3.10
CA SER A 551 -11.58 10.19 1.91
C SER A 551 -12.70 11.19 2.19
N ARG A 552 -13.53 10.97 3.22
CA ARG A 552 -14.64 11.90 3.51
C ARG A 552 -14.15 13.33 3.79
N PRO A 553 -13.17 13.56 4.69
CA PRO A 553 -12.65 14.91 4.89
C PRO A 553 -11.86 15.43 3.67
N TYR A 554 -11.15 14.57 2.93
CA TYR A 554 -10.45 14.99 1.71
C TYR A 554 -11.42 15.53 0.64
N VAL A 555 -12.55 14.85 0.43
CA VAL A 555 -13.61 15.30 -0.50
C VAL A 555 -14.15 16.67 -0.07
N GLY A 556 -14.36 16.87 1.23
CA GLY A 556 -14.76 18.17 1.77
C GLY A 556 -13.69 19.26 1.52
N LEU A 557 -12.43 18.97 1.82
CA LEU A 557 -11.32 19.89 1.57
C LEU A 557 -11.20 20.24 0.09
N SER A 558 -11.28 19.25 -0.80
CA SER A 558 -11.21 19.45 -2.24
C SER A 558 -12.36 20.32 -2.77
N SER A 559 -13.57 20.12 -2.26
CA SER A 559 -14.72 20.98 -2.59
C SER A 559 -14.51 22.45 -2.18
N LEU A 560 -13.76 22.72 -1.09
CA LEU A 560 -13.41 24.09 -0.71
C LEU A 560 -12.36 24.69 -1.64
N MET A 561 -11.37 23.89 -2.06
CA MET A 561 -10.24 24.39 -2.85
C MET A 561 -10.58 24.60 -4.32
N ASP A 562 -11.29 23.64 -4.92
CA ASP A 562 -11.63 23.68 -6.34
C ASP A 562 -12.99 24.34 -6.60
N GLY A 563 -13.89 24.36 -5.60
CA GLY A 563 -15.23 24.95 -5.74
C GLY A 563 -16.00 24.34 -6.91
N GLU A 564 -16.56 25.19 -7.77
CA GLU A 564 -17.31 24.77 -8.97
C GLU A 564 -16.46 24.06 -10.03
N LYS A 565 -15.12 24.17 -9.95
CA LYS A 565 -14.22 23.45 -10.88
C LYS A 565 -14.08 21.97 -10.52
N SER A 566 -14.46 21.57 -9.31
CA SER A 566 -14.24 20.20 -8.84
C SER A 566 -14.94 19.19 -9.76
N GLN A 567 -14.17 18.21 -10.23
CA GLN A 567 -14.65 17.05 -10.97
C GLN A 567 -14.44 15.76 -10.18
N LEU A 568 -14.45 15.86 -8.85
CA LEU A 568 -14.25 14.72 -7.96
C LEU A 568 -15.59 13.99 -7.73
N SER A 569 -15.61 12.71 -8.08
CA SER A 569 -16.67 11.75 -7.71
C SER A 569 -16.21 10.85 -6.56
N TYR A 570 -16.97 10.81 -5.47
CA TYR A 570 -16.70 9.95 -4.33
C TYR A 570 -17.69 8.79 -4.26
N ILE A 571 -17.17 7.57 -4.35
CA ILE A 571 -17.92 6.31 -4.35
C ILE A 571 -17.63 5.57 -3.03
N GLU A 572 -18.59 5.59 -2.11
CA GLU A 572 -18.48 4.87 -0.84
C GLU A 572 -19.18 3.51 -0.93
N VAL A 573 -18.44 2.41 -0.84
CA VAL A 573 -18.95 1.05 -1.03
C VAL A 573 -19.24 0.42 0.33
N THR A 574 -20.49 0.04 0.58
CA THR A 574 -20.85 -0.68 1.82
C THR A 574 -20.34 -2.13 1.81
N ASN A 575 -20.18 -2.74 2.99
CA ASN A 575 -19.70 -4.12 3.17
C ASN A 575 -18.36 -4.38 2.47
N ALA A 576 -17.45 -3.41 2.48
CA ALA A 576 -16.13 -3.53 1.88
C ALA A 576 -15.09 -2.98 2.87
N GLU A 577 -14.05 -3.76 3.10
CA GLU A 577 -12.90 -3.42 3.94
C GLU A 577 -11.61 -3.36 3.08
N HIS A 578 -10.52 -2.91 3.69
CA HIS A 578 -9.29 -2.50 3.01
C HIS A 578 -8.60 -3.59 2.17
N PHE A 579 -8.63 -4.83 2.65
CA PHE A 579 -7.78 -5.90 2.11
C PHE A 579 -8.53 -6.86 1.16
N GLY A 580 -9.85 -6.79 1.09
CA GLY A 580 -10.69 -7.75 0.39
C GLY A 580 -10.56 -9.20 0.91
N THR A 581 -10.30 -9.38 2.21
CA THR A 581 -10.01 -10.69 2.81
C THR A 581 -11.20 -11.66 2.68
N ASP A 582 -10.89 -12.93 2.42
CA ASP A 582 -11.86 -14.03 2.33
C ASP A 582 -11.78 -15.00 3.52
N LEU A 583 -11.13 -14.57 4.60
CA LEU A 583 -11.05 -15.37 5.83
C LEU A 583 -12.44 -15.61 6.45
N PRO A 584 -12.62 -16.70 7.23
CA PRO A 584 -13.89 -17.02 7.83
C PRO A 584 -14.49 -15.85 8.62
N GLY A 585 -15.70 -15.45 8.23
CA GLY A 585 -16.44 -14.35 8.87
C GLY A 585 -16.32 -13.04 8.10
N PHE A 586 -15.29 -12.87 7.27
CA PHE A 586 -15.21 -11.82 6.25
C PHE A 586 -15.85 -12.28 4.95
N ASP A 587 -15.62 -13.54 4.55
CA ASP A 587 -16.20 -14.14 3.34
C ASP A 587 -17.73 -13.97 3.24
N SER A 588 -18.43 -14.13 4.35
CA SER A 588 -19.89 -13.99 4.43
C SER A 588 -20.39 -12.55 4.57
N ARG A 589 -19.50 -11.61 4.95
CA ARG A 589 -19.86 -10.22 5.32
C ARG A 589 -19.36 -9.17 4.34
N MET A 590 -18.25 -9.42 3.64
CA MET A 590 -17.53 -8.42 2.85
C MET A 590 -17.50 -8.77 1.36
N VAL A 591 -17.41 -7.72 0.53
CA VAL A 591 -17.18 -7.76 -0.91
C VAL A 591 -15.83 -7.09 -1.25
N PRO A 592 -15.14 -7.49 -2.33
CA PRO A 592 -13.82 -6.97 -2.64
C PRO A 592 -13.91 -5.60 -3.30
N LEU A 593 -13.08 -4.66 -2.85
CA LEU A 593 -13.04 -3.30 -3.41
C LEU A 593 -12.36 -3.24 -4.79
N THR A 594 -11.49 -4.22 -5.11
CA THR A 594 -10.83 -4.34 -6.43
C THR A 594 -11.81 -4.28 -7.58
N LEU A 595 -12.99 -4.93 -7.47
CA LEU A 595 -14.00 -4.89 -8.53
C LEU A 595 -14.50 -3.45 -8.81
N TYR A 596 -14.71 -2.66 -7.76
CA TYR A 596 -15.17 -1.28 -7.91
C TYR A 596 -14.06 -0.34 -8.38
N HIS A 597 -12.80 -0.64 -8.05
CA HIS A 597 -11.64 0.07 -8.58
C HIS A 597 -11.51 -0.10 -10.09
N LEU A 598 -11.63 -1.33 -10.60
CA LEU A 598 -11.63 -1.61 -12.03
C LEU A 598 -12.80 -0.93 -12.76
N ARG A 599 -14.01 -0.98 -12.19
CA ARG A 599 -15.17 -0.25 -12.73
C ARG A 599 -14.95 1.26 -12.76
N ALA A 600 -14.27 1.84 -11.76
CA ALA A 600 -13.93 3.26 -11.76
C ALA A 600 -12.88 3.60 -12.83
N LEU A 601 -11.92 2.72 -13.11
CA LEU A 601 -11.00 2.87 -14.25
C LEU A 601 -11.76 2.85 -15.58
N ASP A 602 -12.72 1.95 -15.77
CA ASP A 602 -13.57 1.92 -16.97
C ASP A 602 -14.36 3.22 -17.16
N LEU A 603 -14.93 3.75 -16.06
CA LEU A 603 -15.65 5.03 -16.08
C LEU A 603 -14.74 6.22 -16.41
N MET A 604 -13.53 6.27 -15.82
CA MET A 604 -12.55 7.30 -16.12
C MET A 604 -12.08 7.21 -17.57
N TRP A 605 -11.83 6.00 -18.07
CA TRP A 605 -11.48 5.78 -19.46
C TRP A 605 -12.58 6.27 -20.41
N ALA A 606 -13.84 5.92 -20.15
CA ALA A 606 -14.97 6.40 -20.94
C ALA A 606 -15.12 7.92 -20.90
N HIS A 607 -14.88 8.55 -19.75
CA HIS A 607 -14.86 10.01 -19.63
C HIS A 607 -13.78 10.65 -20.51
N LEU A 608 -12.54 10.16 -20.44
CA LEU A 608 -11.43 10.73 -21.18
C LEU A 608 -11.53 10.49 -22.69
N THR A 609 -12.01 9.31 -23.09
CA THR A 609 -12.04 8.85 -24.49
C THR A 609 -13.32 9.18 -25.25
N ASN A 610 -14.47 9.14 -24.57
CA ASN A 610 -15.81 9.28 -25.16
C ASN A 610 -16.58 10.48 -24.60
N LYS A 611 -15.98 11.25 -23.67
CA LYS A 611 -16.61 12.41 -23.02
C LYS A 611 -17.88 12.06 -22.23
N SER A 612 -18.00 10.80 -21.78
CA SER A 612 -19.04 10.40 -20.84
C SER A 612 -18.92 11.20 -19.54
N GLU A 613 -20.04 11.51 -18.90
CA GLU A 613 -20.02 12.14 -17.57
C GLU A 613 -19.47 11.17 -16.51
N LEU A 614 -18.73 11.71 -15.54
CA LEU A 614 -18.40 10.97 -14.34
C LEU A 614 -19.66 10.79 -13.49
N PRO A 615 -19.83 9.65 -12.80
CA PRO A 615 -21.00 9.46 -11.95
C PRO A 615 -20.99 10.49 -10.81
N PRO A 616 -22.17 10.89 -10.30
CA PRO A 616 -22.23 11.69 -9.09
C PRO A 616 -21.68 10.89 -7.89
N SER A 617 -21.18 11.62 -6.88
CA SER A 617 -20.77 11.03 -5.61
C SER A 617 -21.94 10.27 -4.98
N GLN A 618 -21.70 9.02 -4.55
CA GLN A 618 -22.75 8.12 -4.12
C GLN A 618 -22.27 7.04 -3.15
N VAL A 619 -23.23 6.48 -2.42
CA VAL A 619 -23.08 5.24 -1.66
C VAL A 619 -23.52 4.07 -2.55
N VAL A 620 -22.65 3.08 -2.73
CA VAL A 620 -23.01 1.82 -3.39
C VAL A 620 -23.39 0.80 -2.31
N ARG A 621 -24.68 0.44 -2.28
CA ARG A 621 -25.25 -0.50 -1.31
C ARG A 621 -25.11 -1.93 -1.79
N THR A 622 -24.07 -2.62 -1.32
CA THR A 622 -23.78 -4.01 -1.67
C THR A 622 -24.57 -4.93 -0.76
N THR A 623 -24.67 -6.21 -1.15
CA THR A 623 -25.35 -7.23 -0.34
C THR A 623 -24.36 -8.33 0.02
N PRO A 624 -24.07 -8.55 1.31
CA PRO A 624 -23.22 -9.66 1.75
C PRO A 624 -23.73 -11.01 1.24
N ARG A 625 -22.81 -11.94 1.02
CA ARG A 625 -23.13 -13.28 0.49
C ARG A 625 -23.84 -14.17 1.51
N GLY A 626 -23.66 -13.88 2.81
CA GLY A 626 -24.16 -14.71 3.89
C GLY A 626 -23.49 -16.09 3.94
N GLY A 627 -24.18 -17.07 4.55
CA GLY A 627 -23.68 -18.44 4.69
C GLY A 627 -22.86 -18.69 5.97
N GLU A 628 -22.29 -19.89 6.06
CA GLU A 628 -21.40 -20.29 7.16
C GLU A 628 -20.01 -19.65 6.96
N PRO A 629 -19.44 -18.98 7.99
CA PRO A 629 -18.07 -18.47 7.93
C PRO A 629 -17.04 -19.49 7.43
N GLY A 630 -16.26 -19.13 6.42
CA GLY A 630 -15.28 -19.99 5.76
C GLY A 630 -15.85 -20.89 4.66
N LYS A 631 -17.17 -20.81 4.41
CA LYS A 631 -17.90 -21.54 3.39
C LYS A 631 -18.96 -20.67 2.71
N ALA A 632 -18.77 -19.35 2.66
CA ALA A 632 -19.71 -18.46 1.97
C ALA A 632 -19.85 -18.88 0.49
N PRO A 633 -21.08 -18.83 -0.07
CA PRO A 633 -21.28 -19.13 -1.49
C PRO A 633 -20.47 -18.14 -2.36
N PRO A 634 -20.09 -18.49 -3.60
CA PRO A 634 -19.32 -17.58 -4.45
C PRO A 634 -20.08 -16.29 -4.74
N LEU A 635 -19.37 -15.15 -4.76
CA LEU A 635 -19.92 -13.84 -5.09
C LEU A 635 -20.62 -13.85 -6.46
N GLN A 636 -21.77 -13.18 -6.54
CA GLN A 636 -22.57 -13.03 -7.74
C GLN A 636 -22.84 -11.55 -8.01
N MET A 637 -23.19 -11.20 -9.26
CA MET A 637 -23.48 -9.83 -9.66
C MET A 637 -24.51 -9.09 -8.77
N PRO A 638 -25.61 -9.73 -8.30
CA PRO A 638 -26.55 -9.07 -7.39
C PRO A 638 -25.95 -8.63 -6.04
N ASN A 639 -24.84 -9.25 -5.60
CA ASN A 639 -24.14 -8.84 -4.38
C ASN A 639 -23.37 -7.52 -4.59
N VAL A 640 -22.97 -7.24 -5.83
CA VAL A 640 -22.06 -6.16 -6.20
C VAL A 640 -22.66 -5.26 -7.29
N PRO A 641 -23.72 -4.48 -6.96
CA PRO A 641 -24.37 -3.61 -7.92
C PRO A 641 -23.36 -2.64 -8.57
N PRO A 642 -23.61 -2.17 -9.81
CA PRO A 642 -22.72 -1.24 -10.48
C PRO A 642 -22.70 0.13 -9.81
N ILE A 643 -21.67 0.93 -10.11
CA ILE A 643 -21.66 2.37 -9.82
C ILE A 643 -22.67 3.03 -10.76
N SER A 644 -23.66 3.73 -10.22
CA SER A 644 -24.77 4.27 -11.02
C SER A 644 -24.44 5.65 -11.59
N GLN A 645 -24.80 5.90 -12.84
CA GLN A 645 -24.82 7.25 -13.41
C GLN A 645 -25.97 8.10 -12.86
N HIS A 646 -27.03 7.43 -12.40
CA HIS A 646 -28.22 8.04 -11.81
C HIS A 646 -28.57 7.30 -10.52
N PRO A 647 -27.80 7.48 -9.43
CA PRO A 647 -28.09 6.84 -8.15
C PRO A 647 -29.45 7.34 -7.61
N SER A 648 -30.06 6.53 -6.75
CA SER A 648 -31.28 6.95 -6.06
C SER A 648 -30.99 8.17 -5.17
N HIS A 649 -32.00 9.00 -4.89
CA HIS A 649 -31.82 10.15 -3.99
C HIS A 649 -31.31 9.77 -2.60
N SER A 650 -31.59 8.54 -2.13
CA SER A 650 -31.11 7.99 -0.86
C SER A 650 -29.67 7.46 -0.90
N ASP A 651 -29.03 7.49 -2.06
CA ASP A 651 -27.64 7.06 -2.25
C ASP A 651 -26.71 8.20 -2.64
N VAL A 652 -27.24 9.36 -3.06
CA VAL A 652 -26.42 10.52 -3.42
C VAL A 652 -25.69 11.09 -2.21
N ILE A 653 -24.36 11.19 -2.31
CA ILE A 653 -23.53 11.94 -1.37
C ILE A 653 -23.51 13.40 -1.84
N LYS A 654 -24.00 14.31 -1.01
CA LYS A 654 -24.00 15.74 -1.34
C LYS A 654 -22.70 16.38 -0.88
N VAL A 655 -21.99 17.01 -1.81
CA VAL A 655 -20.73 17.70 -1.53
C VAL A 655 -20.89 19.16 -1.93
N GLU A 656 -20.79 20.07 -0.98
CA GLU A 656 -20.92 21.51 -1.25
C GLU A 656 -20.11 22.33 -0.24
N ARG A 657 -19.18 23.15 -0.74
CA ARG A 657 -18.46 24.18 0.05
C ARG A 657 -17.90 23.66 1.37
N GLY A 658 -17.23 22.51 1.33
CA GLY A 658 -16.63 21.88 2.50
C GLY A 658 -17.53 20.94 3.29
N ARG A 659 -18.83 20.92 3.00
CA ARG A 659 -19.77 19.98 3.61
C ARG A 659 -19.93 18.73 2.76
N VAL A 660 -19.70 17.57 3.36
CA VAL A 660 -19.96 16.24 2.77
C VAL A 660 -21.08 15.59 3.57
N ALA A 661 -22.28 15.48 2.98
CA ALA A 661 -23.43 14.83 3.58
C ALA A 661 -23.65 13.45 2.95
N ILE A 662 -23.43 12.42 3.76
CA ILE A 662 -23.44 11.01 3.36
C ILE A 662 -24.76 10.41 3.84
N PRO A 663 -25.54 9.77 2.95
CA PRO A 663 -26.74 9.08 3.36
C PRO A 663 -26.38 7.82 4.16
N ASP A 664 -27.20 7.53 5.18
CA ASP A 664 -27.04 6.34 6.02
C ASP A 664 -27.28 5.04 5.28
#